data_AF-A0A395S7G7-F1
#
_entry.id   AF-A0A395S7G7-F1
#
_cell.length_a   1.000
_cell.length_b   1.000
_cell.length_c   1.000
_cell.angle_alpha   90.00
_cell.angle_beta   90.00
_cell.angle_gamma   90.00
#
_symmetry.space_group_name_H-M   'P 1'
#
loop_
_entity.id
_entity.type
_entity.pdbx_description
1 polymer ?
#
loop_
_entity_poly.entity_id
_entity_poly.type
_entity_poly.pdbx_seq_one_letter_code
_entity_poly.pdbx_strand_id
1 'polypeptide(L)'
;MAPSQTHPILAQLQDARSLNERTTALRALKNEIVGHVQRKEQWIGLGVLEPIVRTLIEATSSSRPTGKDSRSPQAQRPLSEDERMRLQAIQLIACFANGGPAFLAPLDSAQAIPALMANISPFTNAPQLVVAALKALTDVADACILAAPSSNLNIETLAATVLSTEHLDSFGAMLSITSTDNILQSQVTLAAGLISRLCHQEHHQQALATFGILDALATRLASVAVLRGEVIPGADSLARNDGLFEAFPDPAPRTLRLSSILEAITAILGDSKYRANRLAHSPSILAVFPPIKFQSSKILDMEQSGSNISRQQPVTAMEYMLPINIPRNTSASSQSAVYSGSSDSQSSSRSSLSKISSSALWEAPRQSPTGPNGGGTGDIESPFIPWLVNLVRRSDEYERLLATSVLAALIKGGVTSKDSREASLGLLVVPLLVELIAKNDKEALDVSEVDIATKRTILERAPVVLARMITDSEYLQKAAFECEAVPVLSQLLKHAYCPVKESEQPRYWSPQADVEMDFEIENSSTIARLGKEGQNELLVHRLKVRESTLKAIAALAGGKEDYRKGFMSNNLVTYVVESLSEYPRKPQTPKERTPERTGNATDSARNEETPGYGANPASVIAAGCHVVRMLSRSVNILRTLLVDYGVAIPVLRHMKHTDVDVQVAATSAICNLVLEVSPVRELLEENGVVPILCDHAHSDNPALRLNALWALKHFVDAAEPDLKKVCLARLGSQWLLQLIRDDTEDMALHEGRDDVDMQTSDERHRWIYGSNGMLRELNAANSPRLRQVEDKLAAIRESEVNPVKRARNYDLAIQEQGLHMIRNLIGRPRSGQSPDTANETSEMIDFLLQEFESAEFFNILTSKLRAKVYRPFNHRPMLTGRDTRVFHPQAKLVVAVLYILSHIAASIPRHQQMIIAQTDLMKLLAQQANSKDREVRVALCHVIINLTYKDDDSEAQACALRALELRKLGFSSKMEALTKGDGDLDVRERAKTAVYQMEQASY
;
A
#
# COMPACT_ATOMS: atom_id res chain seq x y z
N MET A 1 -42.23 49.27 4.80
CA MET A 1 -41.55 47.99 5.06
C MET A 1 -41.99 47.49 6.42
N ALA A 2 -42.82 46.45 6.49
CA ALA A 2 -43.19 45.82 7.75
C ALA A 2 -41.99 44.99 8.25
N PRO A 3 -41.68 44.98 9.56
CA PRO A 3 -40.59 44.18 10.09
C PRO A 3 -40.91 42.69 9.87
N SER A 4 -39.94 41.91 9.41
CA SER A 4 -40.03 40.45 9.33
C SER A 4 -40.42 39.93 10.72
N GLN A 5 -41.60 39.31 10.84
CA GLN A 5 -42.02 38.71 12.10
C GLN A 5 -41.07 37.55 12.43
N THR A 6 -40.26 37.70 13.47
CA THR A 6 -39.38 36.65 13.99
C THR A 6 -40.24 35.47 14.42
N HIS A 7 -39.94 34.26 13.91
CA HIS A 7 -40.71 33.06 14.25
C HIS A 7 -40.76 32.87 15.78
N PRO A 8 -41.92 32.53 16.38
CA PRO A 8 -42.09 32.52 17.84
C PRO A 8 -41.09 31.60 18.56
N ILE A 9 -40.77 30.45 17.99
CA ILE A 9 -39.76 29.51 18.53
C ILE A 9 -38.34 30.12 18.47
N LEU A 10 -38.00 30.85 17.40
CA LEU A 10 -36.68 31.49 17.27
C LEU A 10 -36.50 32.63 18.27
N ALA A 11 -37.53 33.48 18.40
CA ALA A 11 -37.55 34.54 19.41
C ALA A 11 -37.41 33.96 20.82
N GLN A 12 -38.12 32.87 21.11
CA GLN A 12 -37.99 32.17 22.39
C GLN A 12 -36.58 31.60 22.62
N LEU A 13 -35.90 31.08 21.60
CA LEU A 13 -34.51 30.61 21.71
C LEU A 13 -33.51 31.74 21.94
N GLN A 14 -33.74 32.91 21.32
CA GLN A 14 -32.88 34.08 21.45
C GLN A 14 -33.05 34.78 22.80
N ASP A 15 -34.29 34.88 23.30
CA ASP A 15 -34.66 35.66 24.48
C ASP A 15 -34.84 34.82 25.76
N ALA A 16 -34.70 33.48 25.70
CA ALA A 16 -34.89 32.59 26.85
C ALA A 16 -34.00 32.97 28.04
N ARG A 17 -34.64 33.27 29.18
CA ARG A 17 -33.98 33.66 30.44
C ARG A 17 -33.79 32.48 31.40
N SER A 18 -34.49 31.38 31.17
CA SER A 18 -34.34 30.14 31.96
C SER A 18 -33.93 28.94 31.10
N LEU A 19 -33.24 27.96 31.71
CA LEU A 19 -32.85 26.71 31.07
C LEU A 19 -34.07 25.90 30.59
N ASN A 20 -35.18 25.96 31.33
CA ASN A 20 -36.39 25.23 31.01
C ASN A 20 -37.13 25.82 29.79
N GLU A 21 -37.21 27.15 29.68
CA GLU A 21 -37.74 27.82 28.48
C GLU A 21 -36.90 27.47 27.25
N ARG A 22 -35.57 27.53 27.37
CA ARG A 22 -34.64 27.19 26.29
C ARG A 22 -34.78 25.73 25.86
N THR A 23 -34.84 24.80 26.81
CA THR A 23 -35.04 23.36 26.55
C THR A 23 -36.38 23.08 25.86
N THR A 24 -37.45 23.78 26.26
CA THR A 24 -38.78 23.64 25.67
C THR A 24 -38.80 24.13 24.22
N ALA A 25 -38.16 25.27 23.95
CA ALA A 25 -38.03 25.82 22.60
C ALA A 25 -37.20 24.91 21.67
N LEU A 26 -36.08 24.34 22.15
CA LEU A 26 -35.29 23.36 21.39
C LEU A 26 -36.10 22.11 21.06
N ARG A 27 -36.92 21.62 22.01
CA ARG A 27 -37.80 20.47 21.77
C ARG A 27 -38.90 20.78 20.75
N ALA A 28 -39.50 21.96 20.83
CA ALA A 28 -40.51 22.41 19.87
C ALA A 28 -39.92 22.46 18.45
N LEU A 29 -38.73 23.07 18.30
CA LEU A 29 -38.01 23.11 17.03
C LEU A 29 -37.74 21.70 16.48
N LYS A 30 -37.28 20.78 17.33
CA LYS A 30 -37.00 19.40 16.92
C LYS A 30 -38.23 18.73 16.32
N ASN A 31 -39.40 18.91 16.94
CA ASN A 31 -40.65 18.34 16.44
C ASN A 31 -41.07 18.91 15.08
N GLU A 32 -40.64 20.12 14.73
CA GLU A 32 -40.93 20.70 13.41
C GLU A 32 -40.03 20.14 12.31
N ILE A 33 -38.74 19.90 12.60
CA ILE A 33 -37.74 19.60 11.57
C ILE A 33 -37.45 18.10 11.36
N VAL A 34 -37.79 17.24 12.33
CA VAL A 34 -37.54 15.80 12.22
C VAL A 34 -38.33 15.23 11.04
N GLY A 35 -37.63 14.56 10.12
CA GLY A 35 -38.22 13.94 8.93
C GLY A 35 -38.61 14.90 7.79
N HIS A 36 -38.40 16.22 7.94
CA HIS A 36 -38.82 17.21 6.95
C HIS A 36 -37.65 18.08 6.46
N VAL A 37 -37.02 17.70 5.35
CA VAL A 37 -35.85 18.41 4.78
C VAL A 37 -36.19 19.87 4.45
N GLN A 38 -37.31 20.15 3.78
CA GLN A 38 -37.73 21.52 3.45
C GLN A 38 -37.90 22.43 4.67
N ARG A 39 -38.41 21.88 5.79
CA ARG A 39 -38.50 22.64 7.03
C ARG A 39 -37.13 22.93 7.62
N LYS A 40 -36.19 21.98 7.53
CA LYS A 40 -34.79 22.23 7.92
C LYS A 40 -34.21 23.40 7.11
N GLU A 41 -34.41 23.41 5.79
CA GLU A 41 -33.93 24.48 4.89
C GLU A 41 -34.50 25.86 5.27
N GLN A 42 -35.82 25.94 5.49
CA GLN A 42 -36.47 27.17 5.94
C GLN A 42 -35.88 27.66 7.27
N TRP A 43 -35.67 26.75 8.22
CA TRP A 43 -35.10 27.04 9.53
C TRP A 43 -33.63 27.49 9.46
N ILE A 44 -32.85 26.97 8.50
CA ILE A 44 -31.50 27.50 8.19
C ILE A 44 -31.62 28.95 7.70
N GLY A 45 -32.54 29.24 6.78
CA GLY A 45 -32.78 30.60 6.28
C GLY A 45 -33.12 31.63 7.36
N LEU A 46 -33.69 31.17 8.49
CA LEU A 46 -33.99 31.99 9.66
C LEU A 46 -32.79 32.16 10.63
N GLY A 47 -31.64 31.54 10.36
CA GLY A 47 -30.45 31.65 11.20
C GLY A 47 -30.52 30.85 12.52
N VAL A 48 -31.27 29.75 12.56
CA VAL A 48 -31.52 29.00 13.81
C VAL A 48 -30.29 28.30 14.40
N LEU A 49 -29.27 28.02 13.59
CA LEU A 49 -28.08 27.28 14.04
C LEU A 49 -27.26 28.07 15.07
N GLU A 50 -27.19 29.40 14.96
CA GLU A 50 -26.40 30.23 15.87
C GLU A 50 -26.90 30.12 17.32
N PRO A 51 -28.21 30.33 17.63
CA PRO A 51 -28.73 30.09 18.98
C PRO A 51 -28.52 28.66 19.51
N ILE A 52 -28.59 27.64 18.63
CA ILE A 52 -28.40 26.24 19.02
C ILE A 52 -26.95 26.00 19.43
N VAL A 53 -25.98 26.40 18.60
CA VAL A 53 -24.56 26.18 18.88
C VAL A 53 -24.09 27.04 20.05
N ARG A 54 -24.55 28.30 20.13
CA ARG A 54 -24.28 29.17 21.28
C ARG A 54 -24.72 28.54 22.61
N THR A 55 -25.87 27.86 22.62
CA THR A 55 -26.35 27.12 23.80
C THR A 55 -25.36 26.04 24.27
N LEU A 56 -24.69 25.35 23.33
CA LEU A 56 -23.68 24.34 23.67
C LEU A 56 -22.38 24.98 24.18
N ILE A 57 -21.93 26.07 23.55
CA ILE A 57 -20.70 26.76 23.93
C ILE A 57 -20.84 27.40 25.33
N GLU A 58 -21.95 28.08 25.61
CA GLU A 58 -22.22 28.68 26.92
C GLU A 58 -22.23 27.64 28.04
N ALA A 59 -22.91 26.51 27.81
CA ALA A 59 -23.04 25.44 28.82
C ALA A 59 -21.69 24.75 29.14
N THR A 60 -20.85 24.55 28.13
CA THR A 60 -19.54 23.88 28.28
C THR A 60 -18.48 24.75 28.97
N SER A 61 -18.62 26.09 28.92
CA SER A 61 -17.69 27.03 29.57
C SER A 61 -17.61 26.93 31.10
N SER A 62 -18.61 26.30 31.73
CA SER A 62 -18.71 26.10 33.18
C SER A 62 -17.88 24.94 33.73
N SER A 63 -17.32 24.08 32.86
CA SER A 63 -16.58 22.87 33.27
C SER A 63 -15.16 22.82 32.70
N ARG A 64 -14.27 23.70 33.15
CA ARG A 64 -12.82 23.52 32.89
C ARG A 64 -12.27 22.41 33.79
N PRO A 65 -11.64 21.36 33.23
CA PRO A 65 -11.01 20.33 34.04
C PRO A 65 -9.71 20.84 34.65
N THR A 66 -9.68 20.99 35.98
CA THR A 66 -8.45 21.08 36.76
C THR A 66 -7.86 19.69 36.98
N GLY A 67 -6.62 19.49 36.54
CA GLY A 67 -5.76 18.36 36.94
C GLY A 67 -5.74 17.16 35.98
N LYS A 68 -4.52 16.72 35.66
CA LYS A 68 -4.19 15.46 34.99
C LYS A 68 -4.40 14.25 35.93
N ASP A 69 -4.71 13.11 35.32
CA ASP A 69 -4.56 11.74 35.82
C ASP A 69 -5.74 11.10 36.61
N SER A 70 -6.16 9.91 36.14
CA SER A 70 -7.01 8.88 36.79
C SER A 70 -8.53 9.06 36.89
N ARG A 71 -9.20 9.78 35.97
CA ARG A 71 -10.68 9.77 35.95
C ARG A 71 -11.21 8.52 35.24
N SER A 72 -12.12 7.79 35.88
CA SER A 72 -12.90 6.73 35.22
C SER A 72 -14.03 7.34 34.38
N PRO A 73 -14.49 6.66 33.31
CA PRO A 73 -15.68 7.07 32.57
C PRO A 73 -16.90 7.22 33.47
N GLN A 74 -17.74 8.23 33.21
CA GLN A 74 -18.96 8.44 34.00
C GLN A 74 -19.92 7.27 33.85
N ALA A 75 -20.43 6.78 34.99
CA ALA A 75 -21.49 5.78 35.02
C ALA A 75 -22.82 6.39 34.55
N GLN A 76 -23.74 5.54 34.10
CA GLN A 76 -25.08 5.97 33.72
C GLN A 76 -25.82 6.57 34.92
N ARG A 77 -26.38 7.76 34.74
CA ARG A 77 -27.18 8.47 35.73
C ARG A 77 -28.28 9.32 35.08
N PRO A 78 -29.31 9.74 35.81
CA PRO A 78 -30.26 10.73 35.32
C PRO A 78 -29.56 12.04 34.93
N LEU A 79 -29.97 12.62 33.80
CA LEU A 79 -29.43 13.87 33.30
C LEU A 79 -29.90 15.06 34.14
N SER A 80 -28.98 15.98 34.42
CA SER A 80 -29.27 17.32 34.95
C SER A 80 -30.06 18.16 33.94
N GLU A 81 -30.63 19.28 34.38
CA GLU A 81 -31.38 20.17 33.48
C GLU A 81 -30.50 20.75 32.36
N ASP A 82 -29.25 21.12 32.68
CA ASP A 82 -28.25 21.55 31.69
C ASP A 82 -27.92 20.44 30.68
N GLU A 83 -27.70 19.21 31.15
CA GLU A 83 -27.39 18.07 30.29
C GLU A 83 -28.57 17.72 29.37
N ARG A 84 -29.82 17.87 29.83
CA ARG A 84 -31.02 17.68 28.99
C ARG A 84 -31.12 18.74 27.89
N MET A 85 -30.80 19.99 28.22
CA MET A 85 -30.75 21.08 27.25
C MET A 85 -29.70 20.82 26.17
N ARG A 86 -28.46 20.48 26.58
CA ARG A 86 -27.37 20.12 25.66
C ARG A 86 -27.74 18.95 24.77
N LEU A 87 -28.40 17.93 25.34
CA LEU A 87 -28.86 16.78 24.57
C LEU A 87 -29.83 17.18 23.45
N GLN A 88 -30.78 18.09 23.72
CA GLN A 88 -31.69 18.57 22.67
C GLN A 88 -30.93 19.34 21.58
N ALA A 89 -29.99 20.21 21.96
CA ALA A 89 -29.18 20.97 21.00
C ALA A 89 -28.31 20.07 20.11
N ILE A 90 -27.64 19.06 20.68
CA ILE A 90 -26.86 18.07 19.90
C ILE A 90 -27.76 17.28 18.94
N GLN A 91 -28.93 16.86 19.40
CA GLN A 91 -29.88 16.13 18.57
C GLN A 91 -30.40 16.98 17.40
N LEU A 92 -30.57 18.29 17.58
CA LEU A 92 -30.91 19.21 16.50
C LEU A 92 -29.79 19.32 15.48
N ILE A 93 -28.54 19.46 15.92
CA ILE A 93 -27.36 19.46 15.03
C ILE A 93 -27.33 18.16 14.21
N ALA A 94 -27.52 17.01 14.84
CA ALA A 94 -27.64 15.72 14.15
C ALA A 94 -28.78 15.71 13.13
N CYS A 95 -29.95 16.28 13.47
CA CYS A 95 -31.08 16.38 12.54
C CYS A 95 -30.74 17.23 11.30
N PHE A 96 -30.01 18.35 11.47
CA PHE A 96 -29.54 19.18 10.36
C PHE A 96 -28.48 18.49 9.51
N ALA A 97 -27.51 17.79 10.13
CA ALA A 97 -26.50 17.01 9.42
C ALA A 97 -27.12 15.91 8.54
N ASN A 98 -28.14 15.21 9.06
CA ASN A 98 -28.96 14.27 8.29
C ASN A 98 -29.79 14.90 7.16
N GLY A 99 -29.73 16.24 6.98
CA GLY A 99 -30.28 16.92 5.82
C GLY A 99 -29.43 16.75 4.56
N GLY A 100 -28.20 16.26 4.68
CA GLY A 100 -27.28 16.03 3.57
C GLY A 100 -26.24 17.12 3.37
N PRO A 101 -25.45 17.05 2.28
CA PRO A 101 -24.24 17.87 2.10
C PRO A 101 -24.47 19.39 2.07
N ALA A 102 -25.64 19.83 1.62
CA ALA A 102 -26.01 21.25 1.61
C ALA A 102 -26.02 21.87 3.02
N PHE A 103 -26.20 21.07 4.07
CA PHE A 103 -26.20 21.55 5.46
C PHE A 103 -24.79 21.67 6.07
N LEU A 104 -23.74 21.19 5.41
CA LEU A 104 -22.37 21.23 5.94
C LEU A 104 -21.83 22.65 6.09
N ALA A 105 -22.02 23.50 5.07
CA ALA A 105 -21.53 24.88 5.08
C ALA A 105 -22.13 25.74 6.22
N PRO A 106 -23.46 25.75 6.46
CA PRO A 106 -24.02 26.49 7.60
C PRO A 106 -23.64 25.87 8.95
N LEU A 107 -23.48 24.54 9.06
CA LEU A 107 -22.99 23.89 10.29
C LEU A 107 -21.54 24.27 10.62
N ASP A 108 -20.67 24.32 9.61
CA ASP A 108 -19.27 24.74 9.75
C ASP A 108 -19.18 26.21 10.16
N SER A 109 -19.93 27.08 9.48
CA SER A 109 -20.03 28.52 9.79
C SER A 109 -20.53 28.76 11.23
N ALA A 110 -21.43 27.91 11.72
CA ALA A 110 -21.97 27.97 13.08
C ALA A 110 -21.00 27.46 14.16
N GLN A 111 -19.82 26.93 13.81
CA GLN A 111 -18.91 26.26 14.74
C GLN A 111 -19.53 25.03 15.43
N ALA A 112 -20.38 24.29 14.69
CA ALA A 112 -21.05 23.11 15.23
C ALA A 112 -20.05 21.98 15.58
N ILE A 113 -18.98 21.79 14.78
CA ILE A 113 -18.02 20.69 15.00
C ILE A 113 -17.25 20.86 16.32
N PRO A 114 -16.60 22.00 16.61
CA PRO A 114 -15.96 22.20 17.92
C PRO A 114 -16.95 22.06 19.10
N ALA A 115 -18.18 22.54 18.94
CA ALA A 115 -19.22 22.39 19.97
C ALA A 115 -19.59 20.92 20.22
N LEU A 116 -19.67 20.09 19.17
CA LEU A 116 -19.86 18.64 19.32
C LEU A 116 -18.67 17.99 20.01
N MET A 117 -17.44 18.36 19.63
CA MET A 117 -16.20 17.80 20.22
C MET A 117 -16.07 18.09 21.72
N ALA A 118 -16.57 19.23 22.21
CA ALA A 118 -16.63 19.50 23.65
C ALA A 118 -17.51 18.51 24.44
N ASN A 119 -18.37 17.73 23.76
CA ASN A 119 -19.33 16.80 24.36
C ASN A 119 -18.92 15.31 24.22
N ILE A 120 -17.81 14.98 23.56
CA ILE A 120 -17.44 13.57 23.29
C ILE A 120 -16.68 12.88 24.43
N SER A 121 -16.13 13.64 25.38
CA SER A 121 -15.28 13.02 26.41
C SER A 121 -16.11 12.25 27.44
N PRO A 122 -15.87 10.93 27.64
CA PRO A 122 -16.59 10.10 28.60
C PRO A 122 -16.23 10.40 30.06
N PHE A 123 -15.16 11.18 30.30
CA PHE A 123 -14.72 11.56 31.64
C PHE A 123 -15.50 12.74 32.21
N THR A 124 -15.97 13.63 31.33
CA THR A 124 -16.63 14.88 31.72
C THR A 124 -18.13 14.87 31.45
N ASN A 125 -18.60 14.10 30.46
CA ASN A 125 -19.99 14.11 30.02
C ASN A 125 -20.72 12.81 30.36
N ALA A 126 -22.03 12.92 30.63
CA ALA A 126 -22.88 11.76 30.84
C ALA A 126 -22.94 10.87 29.57
N PRO A 127 -23.07 9.54 29.70
CA PRO A 127 -23.03 8.63 28.57
C PRO A 127 -24.00 8.93 27.41
N GLN A 128 -25.18 9.47 27.73
CA GLN A 128 -26.20 9.84 26.74
C GLN A 128 -25.79 11.04 25.88
N LEU A 129 -25.06 12.01 26.44
CA LEU A 129 -24.52 13.15 25.71
C LEU A 129 -23.40 12.71 24.77
N VAL A 130 -22.50 11.84 25.24
CA VAL A 130 -21.42 11.29 24.42
C VAL A 130 -22.00 10.53 23.23
N VAL A 131 -22.97 9.64 23.44
CA VAL A 131 -23.65 8.91 22.35
C VAL A 131 -24.31 9.87 21.36
N ALA A 132 -24.99 10.92 21.84
CA ALA A 132 -25.62 11.89 20.97
C ALA A 132 -24.58 12.68 20.14
N ALA A 133 -23.46 13.07 20.74
CA ALA A 133 -22.39 13.80 20.06
C ALA A 133 -21.71 12.93 19.01
N LEU A 134 -21.37 11.68 19.32
CA LEU A 134 -20.80 10.74 18.35
C LEU A 134 -21.76 10.44 17.21
N LYS A 135 -23.06 10.32 17.49
CA LYS A 135 -24.08 10.15 16.44
C LYS A 135 -24.15 11.38 15.53
N ALA A 136 -24.18 12.59 16.10
CA ALA A 136 -24.15 13.82 15.32
C ALA A 136 -22.89 13.90 14.42
N LEU A 137 -21.72 13.55 14.95
CA LEU A 137 -20.48 13.47 14.16
C LEU A 137 -20.53 12.38 13.08
N THR A 138 -21.23 11.28 13.33
CA THR A 138 -21.43 10.21 12.32
C THR A 138 -22.30 10.73 11.19
N ASP A 139 -23.40 11.41 11.51
CA ASP A 139 -24.30 12.01 10.52
C ASP A 139 -23.58 13.09 9.70
N VAL A 140 -22.70 13.88 10.32
CA VAL A 140 -21.81 14.83 9.61
C VAL A 140 -20.83 14.08 8.71
N ALA A 141 -20.19 13.01 9.18
CA ALA A 141 -19.25 12.23 8.38
C ALA A 141 -19.93 11.60 7.16
N ASP A 142 -21.14 11.06 7.32
CA ASP A 142 -21.92 10.49 6.22
C ASP A 142 -22.29 11.57 5.18
N ALA A 143 -22.63 12.80 5.61
CA ALA A 143 -22.81 13.93 4.71
C ALA A 143 -21.50 14.37 4.02
N CYS A 144 -20.36 14.36 4.72
CA CYS A 144 -19.05 14.68 4.15
C CYS A 144 -18.62 13.71 3.04
N ILE A 145 -19.02 12.43 3.10
CA ILE A 145 -18.74 11.44 2.05
C ILE A 145 -19.38 11.84 0.71
N LEU A 146 -20.50 12.54 0.75
CA LEU A 146 -21.25 12.99 -0.43
C LEU A 146 -20.99 14.48 -0.75
N ALA A 147 -20.09 15.14 -0.04
CA ALA A 147 -19.80 16.55 -0.26
C ALA A 147 -19.13 16.79 -1.62
N ALA A 148 -19.45 17.92 -2.25
CA ALA A 148 -18.74 18.36 -3.44
C ALA A 148 -17.23 18.58 -3.12
N PRO A 149 -16.31 18.32 -4.06
CA PRO A 149 -14.87 18.50 -3.84
C PRO A 149 -14.47 19.93 -3.41
N SER A 150 -15.27 20.93 -3.76
CA SER A 150 -15.05 22.33 -3.39
C SER A 150 -15.54 22.70 -1.97
N SER A 151 -16.07 21.76 -1.19
CA SER A 151 -16.60 22.02 0.15
C SER A 151 -15.49 22.16 1.19
N ASN A 152 -15.56 23.21 2.02
CA ASN A 152 -14.59 23.47 3.10
C ASN A 152 -14.61 22.36 4.17
N LEU A 153 -15.81 21.99 4.63
CA LEU A 153 -16.01 20.85 5.51
C LEU A 153 -16.16 19.59 4.65
N ASN A 154 -15.16 18.72 4.72
CA ASN A 154 -15.08 17.46 4.00
C ASN A 154 -14.52 16.37 4.93
N ILE A 155 -14.34 15.15 4.41
CA ILE A 155 -13.91 14.01 5.23
C ILE A 155 -12.51 14.22 5.84
N GLU A 156 -11.61 14.92 5.14
CA GLU A 156 -10.24 15.14 5.58
C GLU A 156 -10.18 16.19 6.69
N THR A 157 -10.88 17.32 6.53
CA THR A 157 -10.93 18.38 7.54
C THR A 157 -11.66 17.92 8.81
N LEU A 158 -12.72 17.11 8.65
CA LEU A 158 -13.41 16.47 9.78
C LEU A 158 -12.51 15.46 10.50
N ALA A 159 -11.78 14.61 9.76
CA ALA A 159 -10.86 13.63 10.34
C ALA A 159 -9.75 14.31 11.17
N ALA A 160 -9.15 15.38 10.63
CA ALA A 160 -8.12 16.16 11.34
C ALA A 160 -8.60 16.74 12.67
N THR A 161 -9.89 17.10 12.76
CA THR A 161 -10.50 17.61 13.99
C THR A 161 -10.86 16.49 14.97
N VAL A 162 -11.53 15.43 14.49
CA VAL A 162 -12.08 14.37 15.34
C VAL A 162 -11.01 13.41 15.86
N LEU A 163 -10.01 13.09 15.03
CA LEU A 163 -8.90 12.17 15.34
C LEU A 163 -7.66 12.91 15.84
N SER A 164 -7.81 14.16 16.28
CA SER A 164 -6.72 14.92 16.89
C SER A 164 -6.24 14.26 18.18
N THR A 165 -4.96 14.44 18.51
CA THR A 165 -4.33 13.80 19.68
C THR A 165 -4.98 14.16 21.01
N GLU A 166 -5.65 15.33 21.10
CA GLU A 166 -6.40 15.78 22.28
C GLU A 166 -7.56 14.83 22.63
N HIS A 167 -8.16 14.18 21.64
CA HIS A 167 -9.37 13.38 21.81
C HIS A 167 -9.12 11.88 21.85
N LEU A 168 -7.92 11.42 21.49
CA LEU A 168 -7.61 9.99 21.40
C LEU A 168 -7.74 9.27 22.74
N ASP A 169 -7.45 9.90 23.88
CA ASP A 169 -7.68 9.31 25.20
C ASP A 169 -9.16 9.00 25.45
N SER A 170 -10.07 9.86 24.95
CA SER A 170 -11.52 9.64 25.04
C SER A 170 -11.95 8.44 24.18
N PHE A 171 -11.42 8.32 22.96
CA PHE A 171 -11.64 7.14 22.11
C PHE A 171 -11.09 5.86 22.75
N GLY A 172 -9.89 5.92 23.32
CA GLY A 172 -9.27 4.79 24.02
C GLY A 172 -10.10 4.31 25.21
N ALA A 173 -10.62 5.25 26.01
CA ALA A 173 -11.52 4.95 27.11
C ALA A 173 -12.83 4.31 26.65
N MET A 174 -13.49 4.90 25.65
CA MET A 174 -14.74 4.36 25.08
C MET A 174 -14.55 2.94 24.56
N LEU A 175 -13.49 2.71 23.78
CA LEU A 175 -13.19 1.39 23.21
C LEU A 175 -12.78 0.35 24.27
N SER A 176 -12.42 0.78 25.49
CA SER A 176 -12.08 -0.11 26.61
C SER A 176 -13.26 -0.46 27.53
N ILE A 177 -14.48 0.02 27.27
CA ILE A 177 -15.69 -0.19 28.10
C ILE A 177 -16.19 -1.65 28.10
N THR A 178 -15.96 -2.42 29.14
CA THR A 178 -16.40 -3.83 29.25
C THR A 178 -17.86 -4.02 29.72
N SER A 179 -18.54 -2.94 30.13
CA SER A 179 -19.92 -2.97 30.63
C SER A 179 -20.93 -3.57 29.64
N THR A 180 -21.92 -4.30 30.13
CA THR A 180 -23.04 -4.82 29.33
C THR A 180 -24.14 -3.78 29.04
N ASP A 181 -24.03 -2.57 29.60
CA ASP A 181 -25.01 -1.51 29.38
C ASP A 181 -25.09 -1.09 27.90
N ASN A 182 -26.31 -0.95 27.39
CA ASN A 182 -26.57 -0.69 25.97
C ASN A 182 -26.10 0.72 25.53
N ILE A 183 -26.18 1.73 26.39
CA ILE A 183 -25.74 3.09 26.06
C ILE A 183 -24.22 3.12 25.98
N LEU A 184 -23.55 2.50 26.95
CA LEU A 184 -22.10 2.36 26.96
C LEU A 184 -21.58 1.52 25.77
N GLN A 185 -22.26 0.44 25.39
CA GLN A 185 -21.93 -0.33 24.17
C GLN A 185 -22.20 0.46 22.87
N SER A 186 -23.18 1.37 22.88
CA SER A 186 -23.40 2.29 21.76
C SER A 186 -22.22 3.24 21.57
N GLN A 187 -21.56 3.69 22.65
CA GLN A 187 -20.32 4.48 22.55
C GLN A 187 -19.20 3.70 21.87
N VAL A 188 -19.00 2.42 22.24
CA VAL A 188 -18.00 1.55 21.61
C VAL A 188 -18.26 1.44 20.10
N THR A 189 -19.52 1.19 19.74
CA THR A 189 -19.94 1.00 18.34
C THR A 189 -19.75 2.28 17.52
N LEU A 190 -20.19 3.43 18.04
CA LEU A 190 -20.08 4.72 17.36
C LEU A 190 -18.64 5.21 17.28
N ALA A 191 -17.84 5.03 18.34
CA ALA A 191 -16.42 5.39 18.34
C ALA A 191 -15.63 4.57 17.30
N ALA A 192 -15.84 3.25 17.26
CA ALA A 192 -15.25 2.39 16.24
C ALA A 192 -15.73 2.75 14.82
N GLY A 193 -17.02 3.04 14.67
CA GLY A 193 -17.62 3.45 13.39
C GLY A 193 -17.16 4.82 12.88
N LEU A 194 -16.83 5.76 13.77
CA LEU A 194 -16.23 7.04 13.39
C LEU A 194 -14.78 6.85 12.94
N ILE A 195 -14.01 6.03 13.66
CA ILE A 195 -12.64 5.69 13.26
C ILE A 195 -12.64 5.06 11.86
N SER A 196 -13.55 4.13 11.57
CA SER A 196 -13.58 3.49 10.25
C SER A 196 -13.92 4.44 9.10
N ARG A 197 -14.77 5.45 9.35
CA ARG A 197 -15.16 6.46 8.35
C ARG A 197 -14.13 7.56 8.14
N LEU A 198 -13.35 7.90 9.16
CA LEU A 198 -12.45 9.07 9.12
C LEU A 198 -10.98 8.70 8.92
N CYS A 199 -10.59 7.48 9.28
CA CYS A 199 -9.20 7.05 9.24
C CYS A 199 -8.77 6.58 7.84
N HIS A 200 -8.48 7.54 6.96
CA HIS A 200 -8.01 7.29 5.58
C HIS A 200 -6.55 7.69 5.34
N GLN A 201 -6.01 8.62 6.13
CA GLN A 201 -4.67 9.16 5.96
C GLN A 201 -3.65 8.48 6.89
N GLU A 202 -2.42 8.31 6.41
CA GLU A 202 -1.34 7.56 7.09
C GLU A 202 -1.02 8.14 8.48
N HIS A 203 -1.04 9.46 8.64
CA HIS A 203 -0.74 10.09 9.93
C HIS A 203 -1.81 9.81 11.00
N HIS A 204 -3.10 9.77 10.63
CA HIS A 204 -4.18 9.35 11.52
C HIS A 204 -4.02 7.89 11.95
N GLN A 205 -3.70 7.00 10.99
CA GLN A 205 -3.44 5.58 11.27
C GLN A 205 -2.27 5.40 12.25
N GLN A 206 -1.18 6.16 12.05
CA GLN A 206 -0.03 6.15 12.93
C GLN A 206 -0.35 6.70 14.33
N ALA A 207 -1.12 7.78 14.43
CA ALA A 207 -1.54 8.36 15.72
C ALA A 207 -2.39 7.36 16.52
N LEU A 208 -3.41 6.75 15.90
CA LEU A 208 -4.27 5.75 16.55
C LEU A 208 -3.47 4.53 17.05
N ALA A 209 -2.49 4.06 16.28
CA ALA A 209 -1.59 3.00 16.75
C ALA A 209 -0.74 3.46 17.93
N THR A 210 -0.15 4.65 17.87
CA THR A 210 0.79 5.17 18.90
C THR A 210 0.10 5.44 20.24
N PHE A 211 -1.17 5.88 20.22
CA PHE A 211 -2.00 6.10 21.42
C PHE A 211 -2.67 4.82 21.96
N GLY A 212 -2.38 3.64 21.40
CA GLY A 212 -2.89 2.36 21.92
C GLY A 212 -4.35 2.05 21.53
N ILE A 213 -4.93 2.78 20.57
CA ILE A 213 -6.29 2.52 20.08
C ILE A 213 -6.36 1.17 19.36
N LEU A 214 -5.34 0.84 18.57
CA LEU A 214 -5.22 -0.47 17.93
C LEU A 214 -5.17 -1.60 18.96
N ASP A 215 -4.48 -1.40 20.09
CA ASP A 215 -4.36 -2.37 21.17
C ASP A 215 -5.67 -2.53 21.96
N ALA A 216 -6.43 -1.44 22.16
CA ALA A 216 -7.77 -1.49 22.74
C ALA A 216 -8.73 -2.31 21.87
N LEU A 217 -8.71 -2.08 20.54
CA LEU A 217 -9.49 -2.86 19.57
C LEU A 217 -9.02 -4.33 19.51
N ALA A 218 -7.72 -4.59 19.60
CA ALA A 218 -7.17 -5.93 19.69
C ALA A 218 -7.68 -6.67 20.94
N THR A 219 -7.79 -5.96 22.07
CA THR A 219 -8.36 -6.50 23.31
C THR A 219 -9.83 -6.86 23.15
N ARG A 220 -10.61 -6.06 22.40
CA ARG A 220 -12.00 -6.39 22.04
C ARG A 220 -12.11 -7.59 21.10
N LEU A 221 -11.21 -7.70 20.14
CA LEU A 221 -11.18 -8.85 19.25
C LEU A 221 -10.86 -10.14 20.04
N ALA A 222 -9.90 -10.07 20.96
CA ALA A 222 -9.56 -11.17 21.85
C ALA A 222 -10.71 -11.57 22.79
N SER A 223 -11.44 -10.60 23.36
CA SER A 223 -12.59 -10.89 24.24
C SER A 223 -13.75 -11.62 23.54
N VAL A 224 -13.89 -11.46 22.21
CA VAL A 224 -14.85 -12.22 21.40
C VAL A 224 -14.44 -13.69 21.31
N ALA A 225 -13.15 -13.99 21.17
CA ALA A 225 -12.68 -15.38 21.20
C ALA A 225 -12.92 -16.02 22.57
N VAL A 226 -12.73 -15.26 23.67
CA VAL A 226 -13.08 -15.70 25.02
C VAL A 226 -14.58 -15.97 25.16
N LEU A 227 -15.45 -15.07 24.68
CA LEU A 227 -16.91 -15.25 24.68
C LEU A 227 -17.34 -16.52 23.92
N ARG A 228 -16.67 -16.83 22.81
CA ARG A 228 -16.98 -18.00 21.96
C ARG A 228 -16.36 -19.30 22.48
N GLY A 229 -15.56 -19.25 23.54
CA GLY A 229 -14.84 -20.43 24.05
C GLY A 229 -13.74 -20.92 23.11
N GLU A 230 -13.20 -20.03 22.27
CA GLU A 230 -12.17 -20.33 21.26
C GLU A 230 -10.75 -19.99 21.74
N VAL A 231 -10.57 -19.92 23.06
CA VAL A 231 -9.26 -19.74 23.72
C VAL A 231 -8.41 -20.99 23.53
N ILE A 232 -7.12 -20.82 23.24
CA ILE A 232 -6.21 -21.96 23.10
C ILE A 232 -6.04 -22.71 24.43
N PRO A 233 -6.17 -24.05 24.48
CA PRO A 233 -5.98 -24.80 25.71
C PRO A 233 -4.60 -24.57 26.32
N GLY A 234 -4.56 -24.25 27.62
CA GLY A 234 -3.33 -23.91 28.35
C GLY A 234 -2.90 -22.44 28.25
N ALA A 235 -3.63 -21.60 27.50
CA ALA A 235 -3.30 -20.19 27.32
C ALA A 235 -3.34 -19.38 28.63
N ASP A 236 -4.28 -19.68 29.52
CA ASP A 236 -4.41 -19.09 30.85
C ASP A 236 -3.17 -19.34 31.72
N SER A 237 -2.68 -20.59 31.71
CA SER A 237 -1.48 -20.98 32.46
C SER A 237 -0.23 -20.31 31.92
N LEU A 238 -0.08 -20.24 30.59
CA LEU A 238 1.05 -19.57 29.97
C LEU A 238 1.00 -18.06 30.16
N ALA A 239 -0.18 -17.44 30.07
CA ALA A 239 -0.32 -16.00 30.32
C ALA A 239 0.11 -15.60 31.73
N ARG A 240 -0.13 -16.45 32.75
CA ARG A 240 0.38 -16.24 34.12
C ARG A 240 1.91 -16.35 34.18
N ASN A 241 2.48 -17.35 33.51
CA ASN A 241 3.93 -17.58 33.51
C ASN A 241 4.70 -16.51 32.72
N ASP A 242 4.11 -15.98 31.64
CA ASP A 242 4.72 -14.99 30.74
C ASP A 242 4.39 -13.55 31.14
N GLY A 243 3.74 -13.31 32.28
CA GLY A 243 3.39 -11.95 32.75
C GLY A 243 2.32 -11.24 31.92
N LEU A 244 1.49 -11.97 31.17
CA LEU A 244 0.43 -11.46 30.30
C LEU A 244 -0.98 -11.59 30.90
N PHE A 245 -1.13 -12.20 32.08
CA PHE A 245 -2.43 -12.50 32.68
C PHE A 245 -3.33 -11.28 32.87
N GLU A 246 -2.77 -10.10 33.19
CA GLU A 246 -3.57 -8.88 33.33
C GLU A 246 -4.19 -8.39 32.02
N ALA A 247 -3.55 -8.69 30.87
CA ALA A 247 -4.10 -8.41 29.55
C ALA A 247 -4.99 -9.53 29.02
N PHE A 248 -5.21 -10.60 29.78
CA PHE A 248 -6.17 -11.64 29.42
C PHE A 248 -7.59 -11.07 29.58
N PRO A 249 -8.36 -10.87 28.50
CA PRO A 249 -9.61 -10.13 28.59
C PRO A 249 -10.75 -10.97 29.16
N ASP A 250 -11.68 -10.31 29.85
CA ASP A 250 -12.99 -10.88 30.18
C ASP A 250 -13.81 -11.18 28.91
N PRO A 251 -14.78 -12.11 28.96
CA PRO A 251 -15.67 -12.38 27.83
C PRO A 251 -16.37 -11.12 27.33
N ALA A 252 -16.41 -10.92 26.00
CA ALA A 252 -17.11 -9.79 25.40
C ALA A 252 -18.62 -9.77 25.76
N PRO A 253 -19.24 -8.58 25.91
CA PRO A 253 -20.70 -8.48 25.97
C PRO A 253 -21.35 -9.03 24.70
N ARG A 254 -22.47 -9.74 24.83
CA ARG A 254 -23.23 -10.28 23.67
C ARG A 254 -23.77 -9.19 22.75
N THR A 255 -23.85 -7.95 23.23
CA THR A 255 -24.30 -6.77 22.50
C THR A 255 -23.19 -6.08 21.69
N LEU A 256 -21.93 -6.51 21.85
CA LEU A 256 -20.80 -5.97 21.10
C LEU A 256 -20.97 -6.27 19.60
N ARG A 257 -20.85 -5.24 18.77
CA ARG A 257 -20.86 -5.36 17.30
C ARG A 257 -19.45 -5.66 16.78
N LEU A 258 -19.18 -6.93 16.47
CA LEU A 258 -17.86 -7.35 15.96
C LEU A 258 -17.50 -6.66 14.64
N SER A 259 -18.48 -6.45 13.75
CA SER A 259 -18.28 -5.71 12.50
C SER A 259 -17.64 -4.34 12.72
N SER A 260 -18.16 -3.51 13.64
CA SER A 260 -17.59 -2.19 13.92
C SER A 260 -16.15 -2.25 14.42
N ILE A 261 -15.81 -3.26 15.24
CA ILE A 261 -14.44 -3.47 15.74
C ILE A 261 -13.50 -3.87 14.60
N LEU A 262 -13.87 -4.87 13.79
CA LEU A 262 -13.05 -5.33 12.66
C LEU A 262 -12.87 -4.22 11.62
N GLU A 263 -13.89 -3.39 11.43
CA GLU A 263 -13.84 -2.28 10.49
C GLU A 263 -12.87 -1.19 10.94
N ALA A 264 -12.91 -0.80 12.22
CA ALA A 264 -11.96 0.14 12.79
C ALA A 264 -10.52 -0.42 12.75
N ILE A 265 -10.33 -1.70 13.05
CA ILE A 265 -9.02 -2.37 12.92
C ILE A 265 -8.54 -2.28 11.47
N THR A 266 -9.39 -2.60 10.50
CA THR A 266 -9.04 -2.56 9.06
C THR A 266 -8.61 -1.16 8.63
N ALA A 267 -9.32 -0.12 9.07
CA ALA A 267 -8.99 1.26 8.76
C ALA A 267 -7.63 1.69 9.36
N ILE A 268 -7.33 1.27 10.60
CA ILE A 268 -6.05 1.58 11.25
C ILE A 268 -4.89 0.79 10.62
N LEU A 269 -5.07 -0.49 10.28
CA LEU A 269 -3.99 -1.32 9.74
C LEU A 269 -3.42 -0.74 8.43
N GLY A 270 -4.29 -0.27 7.53
CA GLY A 270 -3.86 0.21 6.21
C GLY A 270 -3.03 -0.84 5.47
N ASP A 271 -1.93 -0.43 4.87
CA ASP A 271 -0.93 -1.30 4.25
C ASP A 271 0.38 -1.42 5.09
N SER A 272 0.32 -1.07 6.38
CA SER A 272 1.49 -1.01 7.26
C SER A 272 1.94 -2.36 7.81
N LYS A 273 3.22 -2.69 7.67
CA LYS A 273 3.82 -3.91 8.23
C LYS A 273 3.92 -3.83 9.75
N TYR A 274 4.30 -2.66 10.27
CA TYR A 274 4.39 -2.38 11.70
C TYR A 274 3.03 -2.54 12.38
N ARG A 275 1.97 -1.90 11.87
CA ARG A 275 0.63 -1.99 12.48
C ARG A 275 0.06 -3.41 12.42
N ALA A 276 0.27 -4.12 11.31
CA ALA A 276 -0.12 -5.54 11.19
C ALA A 276 0.60 -6.43 12.21
N ASN A 277 1.92 -6.28 12.37
CA ASN A 277 2.67 -7.03 13.38
C ASN A 277 2.29 -6.60 14.79
N ARG A 278 2.02 -5.32 15.04
CA ARG A 278 1.56 -4.84 16.36
C ARG A 278 0.23 -5.45 16.77
N LEU A 279 -0.74 -5.53 15.84
CA LEU A 279 -2.02 -6.21 16.11
C LEU A 279 -1.81 -7.69 16.47
N ALA A 280 -1.06 -8.42 15.64
CA ALA A 280 -0.83 -9.86 15.84
C ALA A 280 -0.05 -10.17 17.13
N HIS A 281 0.71 -9.21 17.64
CA HIS A 281 1.48 -9.33 18.86
C HIS A 281 0.98 -8.43 20.00
N SER A 282 -0.25 -7.93 19.93
CA SER A 282 -0.84 -7.17 21.03
C SER A 282 -0.97 -8.06 22.27
N PRO A 283 -0.77 -7.55 23.50
CA PRO A 283 -0.74 -8.38 24.71
C PRO A 283 -1.94 -9.31 24.87
N SER A 284 -3.15 -8.79 24.63
CA SER A 284 -4.40 -9.54 24.74
C SER A 284 -4.53 -10.64 23.68
N ILE A 285 -3.99 -10.42 22.48
CA ILE A 285 -3.95 -11.41 21.40
C ILE A 285 -2.94 -12.51 21.75
N LEU A 286 -1.75 -12.15 22.25
CA LEU A 286 -0.73 -13.13 22.67
C LEU A 286 -1.17 -13.96 23.88
N ALA A 287 -2.00 -13.38 24.76
CA ALA A 287 -2.58 -14.04 25.94
C ALA A 287 -3.65 -15.07 25.54
N VAL A 288 -4.51 -14.78 24.56
CA VAL A 288 -5.58 -15.69 24.10
C VAL A 288 -5.09 -16.71 23.06
N PHE A 289 -4.15 -16.29 22.20
CA PHE A 289 -3.57 -17.11 21.12
C PHE A 289 -2.05 -17.31 21.28
N PRO A 290 -1.59 -17.96 22.35
CA PRO A 290 -0.18 -18.29 22.48
C PRO A 290 0.25 -19.46 21.58
N PRO A 291 1.49 -19.44 21.06
CA PRO A 291 2.08 -20.49 20.25
C PRO A 291 2.49 -21.67 21.16
N ILE A 292 1.51 -22.47 21.57
CA ILE A 292 1.71 -23.64 22.42
C ILE A 292 2.02 -24.87 21.53
N LYS A 293 3.09 -25.61 21.88
CA LYS A 293 3.38 -26.94 21.35
C LYS A 293 2.45 -27.96 22.01
N PHE A 294 1.64 -28.66 21.23
CA PHE A 294 0.84 -29.76 21.76
C PHE A 294 1.62 -31.06 21.59
N GLN A 295 1.73 -31.85 22.65
CA GLN A 295 2.16 -33.23 22.54
C GLN A 295 0.93 -34.06 22.17
N SER A 296 0.97 -34.73 21.02
CA SER A 296 -0.09 -35.65 20.61
C SER A 296 -0.23 -36.75 21.66
N SER A 297 -1.27 -36.64 22.47
CA SER A 297 -1.61 -37.64 23.47
C SER A 297 -2.57 -38.62 22.80
N LYS A 298 -2.04 -39.77 22.37
CA LYS A 298 -2.78 -41.02 22.05
C LYS A 298 -4.22 -40.83 21.58
N ILE A 299 -4.42 -40.60 20.27
CA ILE A 299 -5.72 -40.85 19.64
C ILE A 299 -5.57 -42.12 18.80
N LEU A 300 -6.17 -43.19 19.34
CA LEU A 300 -6.49 -44.49 18.77
C LEU A 300 -5.32 -45.45 18.50
N ASP A 301 -5.01 -46.25 19.52
CA ASP A 301 -4.60 -47.64 19.34
C ASP A 301 -5.72 -48.36 18.54
N MET A 302 -5.58 -48.42 17.23
CA MET A 302 -6.08 -49.56 16.46
C MET A 302 -4.98 -49.97 15.48
N GLU A 303 -4.60 -51.23 15.62
CA GLU A 303 -3.39 -51.86 15.12
C GLU A 303 -3.15 -51.63 13.62
N GLN A 304 -1.96 -51.14 13.28
CA GLN A 304 -1.27 -51.57 12.07
C GLN A 304 0.25 -51.42 12.25
N SER A 305 0.87 -52.58 12.47
CA SER A 305 2.32 -52.75 12.50
C SER A 305 2.89 -52.46 11.11
N GLY A 306 3.71 -51.43 11.00
CA GLY A 306 4.39 -51.04 9.77
C GLY A 306 5.50 -50.06 10.07
N SER A 307 6.74 -50.55 10.12
CA SER A 307 7.95 -49.78 10.37
C SER A 307 8.21 -48.75 9.26
N ASN A 308 7.91 -47.48 9.53
CA ASN A 308 8.56 -46.31 8.95
C ASN A 308 8.26 -45.08 9.83
N ILE A 309 9.08 -44.86 10.85
CA ILE A 309 9.00 -43.67 11.71
C ILE A 309 9.54 -42.47 10.90
N SER A 310 8.68 -41.89 10.07
CA SER A 310 8.87 -40.50 9.64
C SER A 310 8.73 -39.62 10.87
N ARG A 311 9.66 -38.68 11.10
CA ARG A 311 9.58 -37.67 12.17
C ARG A 311 8.27 -36.90 12.00
N GLN A 312 7.22 -37.31 12.71
CA GLN A 312 5.98 -36.54 12.78
C GLN A 312 6.29 -35.19 13.43
N GLN A 313 6.06 -34.11 12.68
CA GLN A 313 6.14 -32.75 13.22
C GLN A 313 5.13 -32.59 14.37
N PRO A 314 5.43 -31.74 15.38
CA PRO A 314 4.51 -31.53 16.48
C PRO A 314 3.19 -30.97 15.97
N VAL A 315 2.10 -31.69 16.27
CA VAL A 315 0.72 -31.22 16.14
C VAL A 315 0.60 -29.93 16.94
N THR A 316 0.09 -28.86 16.34
CA THR A 316 -0.11 -27.56 17.01
C THR A 316 -1.61 -27.32 17.25
N ALA A 317 -1.98 -26.35 18.10
CA ALA A 317 -3.39 -25.92 18.28
C ALA A 317 -4.10 -25.66 16.94
N MET A 318 -3.31 -25.30 15.92
CA MET A 318 -3.73 -25.04 14.54
C MET A 318 -4.50 -26.20 13.90
N GLU A 319 -4.14 -27.44 14.21
CA GLU A 319 -4.76 -28.64 13.61
C GLU A 319 -6.14 -28.93 14.18
N TYR A 320 -6.49 -28.34 15.33
CA TYR A 320 -7.84 -28.40 15.91
C TYR A 320 -8.78 -27.34 15.34
N MET A 321 -8.26 -26.20 14.84
CA MET A 321 -9.08 -25.08 14.36
C MET A 321 -9.43 -25.15 12.87
N LEU A 322 -8.61 -25.85 12.07
CA LEU A 322 -8.80 -25.99 10.62
C LEU A 322 -9.08 -27.45 10.26
N PRO A 323 -9.76 -27.72 9.13
CA PRO A 323 -9.97 -29.08 8.65
C PRO A 323 -8.65 -29.88 8.53
N ILE A 324 -8.65 -31.12 9.05
CA ILE A 324 -7.45 -31.93 9.37
C ILE A 324 -6.62 -32.37 8.12
N ASN A 325 -7.14 -32.22 6.89
CA ASN A 325 -6.53 -32.78 5.67
C ASN A 325 -6.00 -31.75 4.66
N ILE A 326 -5.54 -30.57 5.10
CA ILE A 326 -5.04 -29.54 4.18
C ILE A 326 -3.53 -29.75 3.91
N PRO A 327 -3.09 -29.84 2.64
CA PRO A 327 -1.67 -30.02 2.31
C PRO A 327 -0.84 -28.83 2.79
N ARG A 328 0.28 -29.11 3.48
CA ARG A 328 1.31 -28.12 3.83
C ARG A 328 2.31 -28.01 2.69
N ASN A 329 2.62 -26.80 2.25
CA ASN A 329 3.82 -26.58 1.43
C ASN A 329 5.03 -26.69 2.36
N THR A 330 5.70 -27.84 2.35
CA THR A 330 6.98 -28.00 3.04
C THR A 330 8.01 -27.13 2.33
N SER A 331 8.68 -26.24 3.06
CA SER A 331 9.88 -25.57 2.61
C SER A 331 10.92 -26.62 2.24
N ALA A 332 11.09 -26.86 0.93
CA ALA A 332 12.04 -27.82 0.41
C ALA A 332 13.46 -27.28 0.61
N SER A 333 14.10 -27.65 1.73
CA SER A 333 15.55 -27.74 1.79
C SER A 333 15.96 -29.20 1.71
N SER A 334 16.69 -29.50 0.63
CA SER A 334 17.63 -30.62 0.52
C SER A 334 17.07 -32.03 0.56
N GLN A 335 16.47 -32.51 -0.54
CA GLN A 335 16.59 -33.93 -0.91
C GLN A 335 16.84 -34.10 -2.41
N SER A 336 18.05 -34.56 -2.70
CA SER A 336 18.48 -35.16 -3.96
C SER A 336 17.57 -36.32 -4.36
N ALA A 337 16.99 -36.26 -5.55
CA ALA A 337 16.40 -37.43 -6.21
C ALA A 337 16.85 -37.46 -7.68
N VAL A 338 17.72 -38.42 -7.93
CA VAL A 338 18.14 -38.96 -9.22
C VAL A 338 16.92 -39.42 -10.02
N TYR A 339 16.79 -39.04 -11.29
CA TYR A 339 16.25 -39.89 -12.37
C TYR A 339 16.65 -39.35 -13.76
N SER A 340 16.81 -40.32 -14.66
CA SER A 340 17.61 -40.32 -15.88
C SER A 340 17.01 -39.61 -17.10
N GLY A 341 17.91 -38.96 -17.85
CA GLY A 341 18.15 -39.09 -19.29
C GLY A 341 16.99 -39.28 -20.27
N SER A 342 16.77 -38.27 -21.12
CA SER A 342 16.75 -38.46 -22.58
C SER A 342 17.19 -37.18 -23.28
N SER A 343 18.03 -37.37 -24.29
CA SER A 343 18.64 -36.36 -25.14
C SER A 343 17.61 -35.76 -26.10
N ASP A 344 17.65 -34.44 -26.31
CA ASP A 344 17.62 -33.87 -27.66
C ASP A 344 18.22 -32.46 -27.64
N SER A 345 19.32 -32.34 -28.37
CA SER A 345 20.08 -31.13 -28.64
C SER A 345 19.41 -30.31 -29.74
N GLN A 346 19.20 -29.01 -29.53
CA GLN A 346 19.56 -27.98 -30.50
C GLN A 346 19.58 -26.56 -29.90
N SER A 347 20.63 -25.86 -30.29
CA SER A 347 21.07 -24.50 -29.97
C SER A 347 20.04 -23.41 -30.23
N SER A 348 19.98 -22.40 -29.36
CA SER A 348 19.73 -20.99 -29.69
C SER A 348 19.75 -20.11 -28.44
N SER A 349 20.73 -19.22 -28.37
CA SER A 349 20.86 -18.14 -27.39
C SER A 349 19.58 -17.30 -27.30
N ARG A 350 18.90 -17.37 -26.15
CA ARG A 350 17.87 -16.39 -25.76
C ARG A 350 18.07 -16.04 -24.29
N SER A 351 18.46 -14.79 -24.05
CA SER A 351 18.49 -14.16 -22.73
C SER A 351 17.09 -14.23 -22.11
N SER A 352 16.97 -15.04 -21.06
CA SER A 352 15.74 -15.24 -20.31
C SER A 352 15.38 -13.99 -19.49
N LEU A 353 14.60 -13.10 -20.10
CA LEU A 353 13.88 -11.96 -19.49
C LEU A 353 12.66 -12.39 -18.66
N SER A 354 12.75 -13.49 -17.90
CA SER A 354 11.62 -14.04 -17.15
C SER A 354 11.88 -14.00 -15.64
N LYS A 355 11.80 -12.79 -15.06
CA LYS A 355 11.46 -12.52 -13.64
C LYS A 355 11.25 -11.01 -13.46
N ILE A 356 10.27 -10.47 -14.16
CA ILE A 356 9.83 -9.09 -13.98
C ILE A 356 8.98 -9.05 -12.70
N SER A 357 9.58 -8.81 -11.54
CA SER A 357 8.82 -8.56 -10.31
C SER A 357 8.20 -7.15 -10.40
N SER A 358 6.87 -7.05 -10.30
CA SER A 358 6.09 -5.85 -10.67
C SER A 358 5.93 -4.81 -9.55
N SER A 359 6.54 -4.97 -8.38
CA SER A 359 6.20 -4.17 -7.19
C SER A 359 7.30 -3.20 -6.75
N ALA A 360 8.00 -2.58 -7.70
CA ALA A 360 9.04 -1.58 -7.40
C ALA A 360 8.55 -0.29 -6.68
N LEU A 361 7.23 -0.16 -6.42
CA LEU A 361 6.71 0.89 -5.55
C LEU A 361 6.62 0.48 -4.06
N TRP A 362 6.77 -0.82 -3.73
CA TRP A 362 6.60 -1.34 -2.36
C TRP A 362 7.69 -2.30 -1.89
N GLU A 363 8.71 -2.57 -2.72
CA GLU A 363 9.79 -3.47 -2.34
C GLU A 363 10.92 -2.71 -1.61
N ALA A 364 10.84 -2.64 -0.28
CA ALA A 364 12.05 -2.45 0.51
C ALA A 364 13.01 -3.63 0.23
N PRO A 365 14.32 -3.38 0.01
CA PRO A 365 15.28 -4.44 -0.25
C PRO A 365 15.27 -5.44 0.91
N ARG A 366 15.15 -6.72 0.55
CA ARG A 366 15.13 -7.85 1.47
C ARG A 366 16.49 -7.98 2.14
N GLN A 367 16.63 -7.35 3.30
CA GLN A 367 17.72 -7.61 4.24
C GLN A 367 17.10 -8.09 5.54
N SER A 368 16.98 -9.40 5.69
CA SER A 368 16.87 -10.00 7.02
C SER A 368 18.21 -9.77 7.73
N PRO A 369 18.24 -9.16 8.93
CA PRO A 369 19.44 -9.17 9.74
C PRO A 369 19.67 -10.61 10.20
N THR A 370 20.55 -11.33 9.52
CA THR A 370 21.13 -12.56 10.08
C THR A 370 22.08 -12.13 11.20
N GLY A 371 21.56 -12.03 12.42
CA GLY A 371 22.39 -12.01 13.61
C GLY A 371 23.15 -13.34 13.74
N PRO A 372 24.42 -13.33 14.14
CA PRO A 372 25.14 -14.56 14.44
C PRO A 372 24.68 -15.08 15.81
N ASN A 373 24.34 -16.37 15.87
CA ASN A 373 23.95 -17.14 17.06
C ASN A 373 22.52 -16.95 17.60
N GLY A 374 21.58 -17.68 17.01
CA GLY A 374 20.34 -18.13 17.66
C GLY A 374 20.05 -19.56 17.21
N GLY A 375 20.32 -20.53 18.08
CA GLY A 375 20.09 -21.96 17.82
C GLY A 375 18.62 -22.23 17.52
N GLY A 376 18.38 -23.07 16.51
CA GLY A 376 17.05 -23.41 16.02
C GLY A 376 16.16 -24.07 17.07
N THR A 377 15.08 -23.37 17.41
CA THR A 377 13.80 -23.98 17.76
C THR A 377 12.81 -23.46 16.74
N GLY A 378 12.26 -24.32 15.88
CA GLY A 378 11.30 -23.89 14.86
C GLY A 378 10.17 -23.07 15.48
N ASP A 379 10.02 -21.82 15.01
CA ASP A 379 9.01 -20.89 15.49
C ASP A 379 7.63 -21.49 15.28
N ILE A 380 6.94 -21.76 16.39
CA ILE A 380 5.56 -22.24 16.38
C ILE A 380 4.71 -21.07 15.86
N GLU A 381 3.97 -21.29 14.78
CA GLU A 381 3.11 -20.28 14.19
C GLU A 381 2.01 -19.82 15.17
N SER A 382 1.67 -18.53 15.15
CA SER A 382 0.64 -17.95 16.03
C SER A 382 -0.77 -18.45 15.70
N PRO A 383 -1.53 -19.01 16.67
CA PRO A 383 -2.91 -19.46 16.47
C PRO A 383 -3.93 -18.42 16.02
N PHE A 384 -3.56 -17.15 16.07
CA PHE A 384 -4.42 -16.05 15.64
C PHE A 384 -4.81 -16.13 14.15
N ILE A 385 -3.89 -16.53 13.27
CA ILE A 385 -4.17 -16.58 11.82
C ILE A 385 -5.20 -17.67 11.48
N PRO A 386 -5.07 -18.94 11.94
CA PRO A 386 -6.10 -19.95 11.76
C PRO A 386 -7.43 -19.63 12.44
N TRP A 387 -7.41 -18.96 13.60
CA TRP A 387 -8.65 -18.45 14.19
C TRP A 387 -9.35 -17.45 13.28
N LEU A 388 -8.62 -16.51 12.66
CA LEU A 388 -9.20 -15.58 11.68
C LEU A 388 -9.75 -16.31 10.44
N VAL A 389 -9.06 -17.36 9.95
CA VAL A 389 -9.59 -18.20 8.86
C VAL A 389 -10.89 -18.89 9.27
N ASN A 390 -10.97 -19.42 10.50
CA ASN A 390 -12.21 -20.00 11.02
C ASN A 390 -13.31 -18.94 11.19
N LEU A 391 -12.96 -17.73 11.63
CA LEU A 391 -13.88 -16.59 11.74
C LEU A 391 -14.49 -16.25 10.37
N VAL A 392 -13.66 -16.09 9.33
CA VAL A 392 -14.11 -15.86 7.95
C VAL A 392 -15.14 -16.90 7.50
N ARG A 393 -14.89 -18.18 7.78
CA ARG A 393 -15.77 -19.28 7.36
C ARG A 393 -17.11 -19.32 8.11
N ARG A 394 -17.17 -18.79 9.34
CA ARG A 394 -18.36 -18.85 10.21
C ARG A 394 -19.17 -17.55 10.24
N SER A 395 -18.57 -16.44 9.86
CA SER A 395 -19.21 -15.12 9.84
C SER A 395 -20.23 -14.97 8.70
N ASP A 396 -21.16 -14.04 8.87
CA ASP A 396 -22.06 -13.56 7.81
C ASP A 396 -21.29 -12.74 6.75
N GLU A 397 -21.97 -12.28 5.70
CA GLU A 397 -21.32 -11.66 4.53
C GLU A 397 -20.45 -10.45 4.87
N TYR A 398 -20.96 -9.50 5.67
CA TYR A 398 -20.24 -8.29 6.01
C TYR A 398 -19.12 -8.55 7.03
N GLU A 399 -19.38 -9.30 8.10
CA GLU A 399 -18.31 -9.65 9.05
C GLU A 399 -17.22 -10.52 8.40
N ARG A 400 -17.60 -11.42 7.48
CA ARG A 400 -16.64 -12.23 6.70
C ARG A 400 -15.71 -11.36 5.88
N LEU A 401 -16.25 -10.35 5.19
CA LEU A 401 -15.44 -9.40 4.43
C LEU A 401 -14.43 -8.67 5.32
N LEU A 402 -14.88 -8.19 6.48
CA LEU A 402 -14.02 -7.46 7.42
C LEU A 402 -12.95 -8.36 8.05
N ALA A 403 -13.31 -9.59 8.45
CA ALA A 403 -12.36 -10.58 8.94
C ALA A 403 -11.32 -10.95 7.86
N THR A 404 -11.76 -11.08 6.60
CA THR A 404 -10.87 -11.31 5.46
C THR A 404 -9.95 -10.12 5.21
N SER A 405 -10.43 -8.89 5.41
CA SER A 405 -9.63 -7.68 5.27
C SER A 405 -8.51 -7.59 6.31
N VAL A 406 -8.80 -7.90 7.58
CA VAL A 406 -7.80 -8.02 8.64
C VAL A 406 -6.79 -9.11 8.29
N LEU A 407 -7.25 -10.30 7.90
CA LEU A 407 -6.40 -11.41 7.51
C LEU A 407 -5.46 -11.05 6.34
N ALA A 408 -5.98 -10.41 5.29
CA ALA A 408 -5.20 -9.95 4.14
C ALA A 408 -4.14 -8.91 4.54
N ALA A 409 -4.46 -7.98 5.45
CA ALA A 409 -3.51 -7.02 6.00
C ALA A 409 -2.38 -7.70 6.80
N LEU A 410 -2.69 -8.72 7.61
CA LEU A 410 -1.69 -9.48 8.36
C LEU A 410 -0.74 -10.28 7.46
N ILE A 411 -1.27 -10.90 6.39
CA ILE A 411 -0.47 -11.63 5.41
C ILE A 411 0.47 -10.69 4.67
N LYS A 412 -0.06 -9.59 4.12
CA LYS A 412 0.75 -8.55 3.45
C LYS A 412 1.76 -7.90 4.41
N GLY A 413 1.41 -7.78 5.69
CA GLY A 413 2.27 -7.33 6.78
C GLY A 413 3.40 -8.29 7.16
N GLY A 414 3.45 -9.50 6.59
CA GLY A 414 4.51 -10.48 6.86
C GLY A 414 4.40 -11.16 8.23
N VAL A 415 3.20 -11.23 8.81
CA VAL A 415 2.95 -11.92 10.09
C VAL A 415 3.09 -13.45 9.93
N THR A 416 2.73 -13.98 8.76
CA THR A 416 2.94 -15.39 8.39
C THR A 416 4.23 -15.55 7.60
N SER A 417 4.84 -16.74 7.65
CA SER A 417 5.99 -17.03 6.77
C SER A 417 5.52 -17.20 5.33
N LYS A 418 6.31 -16.68 4.38
CA LYS A 418 5.91 -16.34 3.00
C LYS A 418 5.22 -17.48 2.21
N ASP A 419 5.43 -18.75 2.58
CA ASP A 419 4.89 -19.90 1.84
C ASP A 419 4.05 -20.85 2.71
N SER A 420 3.94 -20.59 4.02
CA SER A 420 3.40 -21.58 4.96
C SER A 420 1.89 -21.85 4.85
N ARG A 421 1.10 -20.88 4.34
CA ARG A 421 -0.37 -20.92 4.42
C ARG A 421 -1.11 -20.60 3.12
N GLU A 422 -0.40 -20.39 2.02
CA GLU A 422 -1.02 -20.07 0.73
C GLU A 422 -2.05 -21.13 0.30
N ALA A 423 -1.74 -22.41 0.53
CA ALA A 423 -2.65 -23.53 0.24
C ALA A 423 -3.97 -23.44 1.02
N SER A 424 -3.90 -23.23 2.34
CA SER A 424 -5.10 -23.11 3.17
C SER A 424 -5.93 -21.88 2.80
N LEU A 425 -5.29 -20.75 2.53
CA LEU A 425 -5.96 -19.51 2.15
C LEU A 425 -6.64 -19.63 0.78
N GLY A 426 -5.96 -20.25 -0.19
CA GLY A 426 -6.49 -20.53 -1.52
C GLY A 426 -7.69 -21.48 -1.52
N LEU A 427 -7.79 -22.38 -0.54
CA LEU A 427 -8.90 -23.32 -0.43
C LEU A 427 -10.05 -22.82 0.47
N LEU A 428 -9.75 -22.04 1.51
CA LEU A 428 -10.71 -21.71 2.55
C LEU A 428 -11.19 -20.26 2.54
N VAL A 429 -10.45 -19.34 1.90
CA VAL A 429 -10.74 -17.90 1.96
C VAL A 429 -11.00 -17.33 0.57
N VAL A 430 -10.12 -17.60 -0.40
CA VAL A 430 -10.25 -17.09 -1.78
C VAL A 430 -11.61 -17.45 -2.42
N PRO A 431 -12.11 -18.69 -2.35
CA PRO A 431 -13.39 -19.04 -2.97
C PRO A 431 -14.56 -18.25 -2.37
N LEU A 432 -14.58 -18.11 -1.03
CA LEU A 432 -15.63 -17.37 -0.31
C LEU A 432 -15.63 -15.89 -0.68
N LEU A 433 -14.47 -15.29 -0.93
CA LEU A 433 -14.37 -13.88 -1.29
C LEU A 433 -14.81 -13.62 -2.73
N VAL A 434 -14.47 -14.51 -3.67
CA VAL A 434 -14.92 -14.40 -5.08
C VAL A 434 -16.43 -14.64 -5.15
N GLU A 435 -16.95 -15.64 -4.44
CA GLU A 435 -18.37 -15.92 -4.32
C GLU A 435 -19.14 -14.74 -3.71
N LEU A 436 -18.58 -14.10 -2.67
CA LEU A 436 -19.18 -12.93 -2.04
C LEU A 436 -19.40 -11.78 -3.03
N ILE A 437 -18.42 -11.52 -3.91
CA ILE A 437 -18.56 -10.52 -4.98
C ILE A 437 -19.64 -10.95 -5.98
N ALA A 438 -19.55 -12.20 -6.46
CA ALA A 438 -20.45 -12.72 -7.48
C ALA A 438 -21.92 -12.77 -7.04
N LYS A 439 -22.18 -13.08 -5.76
CA LYS A 439 -23.52 -13.14 -5.18
C LYS A 439 -24.13 -11.74 -5.05
N ASN A 440 -23.37 -10.79 -4.49
CA ASN A 440 -23.86 -9.44 -4.22
C ASN A 440 -24.09 -8.61 -5.50
N ASP A 441 -23.42 -8.94 -6.61
CA ASP A 441 -23.61 -8.30 -7.92
C ASP A 441 -24.89 -8.78 -8.65
N LYS A 442 -25.47 -9.92 -8.27
CA LYS A 442 -26.60 -10.56 -8.99
C LYS A 442 -27.99 -10.30 -8.40
N GLU A 443 -28.11 -9.91 -7.13
CA GLU A 443 -29.39 -9.83 -6.41
C GLU A 443 -29.94 -8.38 -6.33
N ALA A 444 -30.79 -7.97 -7.28
CA ALA A 444 -31.39 -6.62 -7.32
C ALA A 444 -32.93 -6.57 -7.25
N LEU A 445 -33.61 -7.71 -7.13
CA LEU A 445 -35.07 -7.77 -7.13
C LEU A 445 -35.52 -8.18 -5.72
N ASP A 446 -36.09 -7.24 -4.95
CA ASP A 446 -36.75 -7.45 -3.65
C ASP A 446 -35.84 -7.42 -2.39
N VAL A 447 -35.15 -6.29 -2.16
CA VAL A 447 -34.17 -6.12 -1.06
C VAL A 447 -34.47 -4.83 -0.27
N SER A 448 -34.37 -4.87 1.07
CA SER A 448 -34.61 -3.69 1.93
C SER A 448 -33.55 -2.58 1.72
N GLU A 449 -33.85 -1.32 2.03
CA GLU A 449 -32.90 -0.20 1.87
C GLU A 449 -31.58 -0.42 2.64
N VAL A 450 -31.66 -0.99 3.85
CA VAL A 450 -30.48 -1.31 4.68
C VAL A 450 -29.63 -2.41 4.06
N ASP A 451 -30.28 -3.41 3.48
CA ASP A 451 -29.59 -4.49 2.77
C ASP A 451 -28.93 -3.95 1.50
N ILE A 452 -29.55 -3.01 0.78
CA ILE A 452 -28.96 -2.34 -0.39
C ILE A 452 -27.68 -1.60 0.01
N ALA A 453 -27.69 -0.83 1.10
CA ALA A 453 -26.50 -0.11 1.57
C ALA A 453 -25.35 -1.07 1.93
N THR A 454 -25.65 -2.16 2.63
CA THR A 454 -24.67 -3.19 3.00
C THR A 454 -24.09 -3.88 1.76
N LYS A 455 -24.94 -4.27 0.80
CA LYS A 455 -24.53 -4.85 -0.49
C LYS A 455 -23.59 -3.92 -1.25
N ARG A 456 -23.93 -2.62 -1.31
CA ARG A 456 -23.07 -1.60 -1.94
C ARG A 456 -21.70 -1.54 -1.27
N THR A 457 -21.64 -1.47 0.05
CA THR A 457 -20.37 -1.46 0.79
C THR A 457 -19.54 -2.74 0.56
N ILE A 458 -20.18 -3.90 0.45
CA ILE A 458 -19.50 -5.16 0.11
C ILE A 458 -18.85 -5.07 -1.28
N LEU A 459 -19.60 -4.63 -2.30
CA LEU A 459 -19.08 -4.50 -3.66
C LEU A 459 -17.99 -3.42 -3.79
N GLU A 460 -18.06 -2.36 -2.99
CA GLU A 460 -17.01 -1.34 -2.93
C GLU A 460 -15.68 -1.88 -2.38
N ARG A 461 -15.72 -2.83 -1.42
CA ARG A 461 -14.55 -3.23 -0.63
C ARG A 461 -14.00 -4.62 -0.96
N ALA A 462 -14.85 -5.59 -1.31
CA ALA A 462 -14.44 -6.96 -1.55
C ALA A 462 -13.37 -7.10 -2.65
N PRO A 463 -13.43 -6.36 -3.79
CA PRO A 463 -12.39 -6.42 -4.81
C PRO A 463 -11.01 -5.98 -4.30
N VAL A 464 -10.92 -4.90 -3.51
CA VAL A 464 -9.61 -4.44 -2.99
C VAL A 464 -9.04 -5.39 -1.93
N VAL A 465 -9.91 -6.06 -1.15
CA VAL A 465 -9.49 -7.11 -0.21
C VAL A 465 -8.94 -8.32 -0.98
N LEU A 466 -9.59 -8.71 -2.09
CA LEU A 466 -9.09 -9.78 -2.96
C LEU A 466 -7.73 -9.39 -3.55
N ALA A 467 -7.61 -8.17 -4.07
CA ALA A 467 -6.37 -7.62 -4.60
C ALA A 467 -5.23 -7.72 -3.56
N ARG A 468 -5.48 -7.26 -2.33
CA ARG A 468 -4.51 -7.29 -1.23
C ARG A 468 -4.07 -8.71 -0.88
N MET A 469 -4.97 -9.69 -0.94
CA MET A 469 -4.68 -11.09 -0.61
C MET A 469 -3.87 -11.81 -1.68
N ILE A 470 -4.13 -11.56 -2.97
CA ILE A 470 -3.49 -12.30 -4.07
C ILE A 470 -2.21 -11.64 -4.62
N THR A 471 -1.99 -10.35 -4.34
CA THR A 471 -0.81 -9.63 -4.84
C THR A 471 0.48 -10.32 -4.38
N ASP A 472 1.42 -10.48 -5.31
CA ASP A 472 2.73 -11.11 -5.10
C ASP A 472 2.70 -12.60 -4.66
N SER A 473 1.56 -13.29 -4.82
CA SER A 473 1.42 -14.75 -4.60
C SER A 473 0.88 -15.44 -5.84
N GLU A 474 1.75 -16.16 -6.57
CA GLU A 474 1.34 -16.92 -7.76
C GLU A 474 0.31 -18.00 -7.43
N TYR A 475 0.41 -18.61 -6.25
CA TYR A 475 -0.52 -19.64 -5.79
C TYR A 475 -1.91 -19.05 -5.54
N LEU A 476 -2.03 -17.94 -4.81
CA LEU A 476 -3.32 -17.32 -4.52
C LEU A 476 -3.96 -16.68 -5.76
N GLN A 477 -3.14 -16.13 -6.68
CA GLN A 477 -3.62 -15.70 -8.00
C GLN A 477 -4.20 -16.87 -8.79
N LYS A 478 -3.53 -18.04 -8.78
CA LYS A 478 -4.05 -19.26 -9.40
C LYS A 478 -5.38 -19.69 -8.78
N ALA A 479 -5.47 -19.74 -7.45
CA ALA A 479 -6.70 -20.09 -6.75
C ALA A 479 -7.85 -19.14 -7.11
N ALA A 480 -7.61 -17.83 -7.18
CA ALA A 480 -8.62 -16.85 -7.57
C ALA A 480 -9.07 -17.05 -9.03
N PHE A 481 -8.13 -17.32 -9.94
CA PHE A 481 -8.45 -17.62 -11.33
C PHE A 481 -9.31 -18.89 -11.47
N GLU A 482 -8.96 -19.96 -10.76
CA GLU A 482 -9.73 -21.22 -10.73
C GLU A 482 -11.13 -21.05 -10.11
N CYS A 483 -11.31 -20.06 -9.23
CA CYS A 483 -12.61 -19.68 -8.66
C CYS A 483 -13.41 -18.70 -9.54
N GLU A 484 -13.08 -18.57 -10.83
CA GLU A 484 -13.76 -17.69 -11.78
C GLU A 484 -13.68 -16.18 -11.45
N ALA A 485 -12.61 -15.72 -10.81
CA ALA A 485 -12.45 -14.29 -10.50
C ALA A 485 -12.45 -13.39 -11.76
N VAL A 486 -11.93 -13.87 -12.90
CA VAL A 486 -11.86 -13.11 -14.15
C VAL A 486 -13.25 -12.69 -14.67
N PRO A 487 -14.21 -13.60 -14.93
CA PRO A 487 -15.54 -13.21 -15.36
C PRO A 487 -16.29 -12.39 -14.30
N VAL A 488 -16.14 -12.72 -13.00
CA VAL A 488 -16.79 -11.99 -11.90
C VAL A 488 -16.35 -10.53 -11.87
N LEU A 489 -15.04 -10.27 -11.85
CA LEU A 489 -14.50 -8.90 -11.84
C LEU A 489 -14.79 -8.15 -13.15
N SER A 490 -14.78 -8.85 -14.28
CA SER A 490 -15.13 -8.24 -15.57
C SER A 490 -16.58 -7.78 -15.59
N GLN A 491 -17.51 -8.59 -15.05
CA GLN A 491 -18.92 -8.27 -14.98
C GLN A 491 -19.18 -7.10 -14.02
N LEU A 492 -18.56 -7.13 -12.84
CA LEU A 492 -18.69 -6.05 -11.86
C LEU A 492 -18.24 -4.70 -12.45
N LEU A 493 -17.11 -4.68 -13.18
CA LEU A 493 -16.66 -3.45 -13.84
C LEU A 493 -17.67 -2.98 -14.91
N LYS A 494 -18.29 -3.91 -15.66
CA LYS A 494 -19.34 -3.57 -16.64
C LYS A 494 -20.52 -2.86 -15.98
N HIS A 495 -20.99 -3.37 -14.84
CA HIS A 495 -22.08 -2.77 -14.07
C HIS A 495 -21.71 -1.39 -13.48
N ALA A 496 -20.45 -1.21 -13.06
CA ALA A 496 -19.96 0.07 -12.55
C ALA A 496 -19.95 1.21 -13.62
N TYR A 497 -20.02 0.84 -14.90
CA TYR A 497 -20.17 1.77 -16.03
C TYR A 497 -21.60 1.82 -16.60
N CYS A 498 -22.60 1.31 -15.90
CA CYS A 498 -23.98 1.69 -16.22
C CYS A 498 -24.16 3.21 -15.97
N PRO A 499 -24.94 3.93 -16.80
CA PRO A 499 -25.27 5.34 -16.55
C PRO A 499 -26.31 5.48 -15.42
N VAL A 500 -26.15 6.46 -14.53
CA VAL A 500 -27.13 6.81 -13.49
C VAL A 500 -28.15 7.77 -14.11
N LYS A 501 -29.44 7.51 -13.96
CA LYS A 501 -30.48 8.39 -14.53
C LYS A 501 -30.73 9.58 -13.60
N GLU A 502 -30.99 10.77 -14.14
CA GLU A 502 -31.34 11.95 -13.32
C GLU A 502 -32.61 11.74 -12.47
N SER A 503 -33.54 10.90 -12.92
CA SER A 503 -34.73 10.48 -12.16
C SER A 503 -34.45 9.62 -10.93
N GLU A 504 -33.22 9.10 -10.79
CA GLU A 504 -32.76 8.32 -9.62
C GLU A 504 -32.18 9.22 -8.53
N GLN A 505 -32.21 10.55 -8.70
CA GLN A 505 -32.00 11.49 -7.60
C GLN A 505 -33.26 11.52 -6.71
N PRO A 506 -33.15 11.38 -5.38
CA PRO A 506 -34.27 11.58 -4.48
C PRO A 506 -34.68 13.06 -4.49
N ARG A 507 -35.59 13.43 -5.39
CA ARG A 507 -36.24 14.75 -5.36
C ARG A 507 -37.38 14.69 -4.35
N TYR A 508 -37.21 15.39 -3.23
CA TYR A 508 -38.30 15.58 -2.28
C TYR A 508 -39.38 16.46 -2.91
N TRP A 509 -40.63 16.00 -2.88
CA TRP A 509 -41.75 16.71 -3.50
C TRP A 509 -41.90 18.13 -2.92
N SER A 510 -41.82 19.15 -3.77
CA SER A 510 -42.03 20.56 -3.42
C SER A 510 -43.31 21.08 -4.08
N PRO A 511 -44.19 21.81 -3.36
CA PRO A 511 -45.29 22.57 -3.96
C PRO A 511 -44.81 23.72 -4.85
N GLN A 512 -43.54 24.12 -4.71
CA GLN A 512 -42.87 25.15 -5.49
C GLN A 512 -41.78 24.46 -6.33
N ALA A 513 -42.19 23.81 -7.40
CA ALA A 513 -41.28 23.44 -8.47
C ALA A 513 -41.09 24.67 -9.37
N ASP A 514 -39.85 24.99 -9.70
CA ASP A 514 -39.48 25.95 -10.75
C ASP A 514 -39.58 27.44 -10.42
N VAL A 515 -39.08 27.84 -9.25
CA VAL A 515 -38.43 29.16 -9.16
C VAL A 515 -37.00 28.92 -8.72
N GLU A 516 -36.08 28.86 -9.69
CA GLU A 516 -34.69 29.25 -9.45
C GLU A 516 -34.73 30.70 -8.95
N MET A 517 -34.95 30.85 -7.65
CA MET A 517 -34.71 32.12 -6.97
C MET A 517 -33.20 32.26 -6.86
N ASP A 518 -32.59 32.72 -7.96
CA ASP A 518 -31.37 33.52 -7.94
C ASP A 518 -31.65 34.81 -7.15
N PHE A 519 -31.97 34.66 -5.88
CA PHE A 519 -31.84 35.72 -4.92
C PHE A 519 -30.39 35.65 -4.45
N GLU A 520 -29.51 36.31 -5.20
CA GLU A 520 -28.33 36.93 -4.64
C GLU A 520 -28.79 37.93 -3.56
N ILE A 521 -29.18 37.42 -2.38
CA ILE A 521 -29.22 38.24 -1.18
C ILE A 521 -27.76 38.41 -0.77
N GLU A 522 -27.09 39.39 -1.38
CA GLU A 522 -25.70 39.78 -1.09
C GLU A 522 -25.46 40.19 0.39
N ASN A 523 -26.49 40.11 1.25
CA ASN A 523 -26.46 40.57 2.64
C ASN A 523 -26.92 39.52 3.69
N SER A 524 -27.12 38.23 3.36
CA SER A 524 -27.42 37.21 4.39
C SER A 524 -26.15 36.51 4.88
N SER A 525 -25.97 36.41 6.21
CA SER A 525 -24.86 35.67 6.85
C SER A 525 -24.73 34.25 6.31
N THR A 526 -23.49 33.75 6.11
CA THR A 526 -23.20 32.40 5.61
C THR A 526 -23.79 31.29 6.49
N ILE A 527 -24.08 31.59 7.76
CA ILE A 527 -24.74 30.70 8.71
C ILE A 527 -26.22 30.44 8.39
N ALA A 528 -26.83 31.31 7.59
CA ALA A 528 -28.25 31.29 7.22
C ALA A 528 -28.48 30.89 5.75
N ARG A 529 -27.44 30.38 5.08
CA ARG A 529 -27.50 29.95 3.67
C ARG A 529 -27.06 28.49 3.55
N LEU A 530 -27.78 27.72 2.74
CA LEU A 530 -27.36 26.36 2.38
C LEU A 530 -26.09 26.38 1.52
N GLY A 531 -25.27 25.35 1.68
CA GLY A 531 -24.12 25.08 0.82
C GLY A 531 -24.53 24.45 -0.52
N LYS A 532 -23.52 24.01 -1.27
CA LYS A 532 -23.73 23.30 -2.55
C LYS A 532 -24.39 21.93 -2.32
N GLU A 533 -25.17 21.52 -3.31
CA GLU A 533 -25.71 20.16 -3.43
C GLU A 533 -24.57 19.11 -3.42
N GLY A 534 -24.90 17.92 -2.91
CA GLY A 534 -23.97 16.79 -2.83
C GLY A 534 -23.85 15.99 -4.11
N GLN A 535 -22.90 15.05 -4.13
CA GLN A 535 -22.79 14.05 -5.18
C GLN A 535 -23.88 12.98 -5.03
N ASN A 536 -24.33 12.41 -6.15
CA ASN A 536 -25.30 11.31 -6.16
C ASN A 536 -24.70 10.04 -5.53
N GLU A 537 -25.36 9.47 -4.53
CA GLU A 537 -24.90 8.28 -3.80
C GLU A 537 -24.61 7.07 -4.69
N LEU A 538 -25.48 6.79 -5.67
CA LEU A 538 -25.30 5.68 -6.60
C LEU A 538 -24.11 5.93 -7.53
N LEU A 539 -23.86 7.18 -7.90
CA LEU A 539 -22.69 7.56 -8.68
C LEU A 539 -21.40 7.37 -7.86
N VAL A 540 -21.36 7.86 -6.62
CA VAL A 540 -20.22 7.65 -5.70
C VAL A 540 -19.93 6.17 -5.51
N HIS A 541 -20.98 5.36 -5.30
CA HIS A 541 -20.87 3.91 -5.23
C HIS A 541 -20.22 3.33 -6.50
N ARG A 542 -20.72 3.70 -7.69
CA ARG A 542 -20.16 3.23 -8.97
C ARG A 542 -18.69 3.61 -9.13
N LEU A 543 -18.30 4.84 -8.75
CA LEU A 543 -16.90 5.29 -8.80
C LEU A 543 -15.99 4.45 -7.87
N LYS A 544 -16.44 4.17 -6.65
CA LYS A 544 -15.69 3.30 -5.71
C LYS A 544 -15.57 1.86 -6.23
N VAL A 545 -16.62 1.32 -6.84
CA VAL A 545 -16.59 -0.02 -7.45
C VAL A 545 -15.65 -0.05 -8.66
N ARG A 546 -15.60 1.01 -9.50
CA ARG A 546 -14.60 1.11 -10.59
C ARG A 546 -13.19 1.00 -10.02
N GLU A 547 -12.87 1.82 -9.02
CA GLU A 547 -11.54 1.85 -8.40
C GLU A 547 -11.14 0.48 -7.83
N SER A 548 -11.99 -0.10 -6.97
CA SER A 548 -11.66 -1.34 -6.27
C SER A 548 -11.56 -2.53 -7.24
N THR A 549 -12.43 -2.58 -8.25
CA THR A 549 -12.43 -3.63 -9.27
C THR A 549 -11.19 -3.54 -10.16
N LEU A 550 -10.79 -2.34 -10.59
CA LEU A 550 -9.55 -2.14 -11.37
C LEU A 550 -8.31 -2.58 -10.58
N LYS A 551 -8.25 -2.29 -9.27
CA LYS A 551 -7.18 -2.77 -8.38
C LYS A 551 -7.12 -4.31 -8.32
N ALA A 552 -8.27 -4.97 -8.20
CA ALA A 552 -8.36 -6.44 -8.21
C ALA A 552 -7.93 -7.05 -9.55
N ILE A 553 -8.37 -6.45 -10.66
CA ILE A 553 -7.98 -6.85 -12.02
C ILE A 553 -6.47 -6.72 -12.19
N ALA A 554 -5.87 -5.60 -11.79
CA ALA A 554 -4.43 -5.39 -11.88
C ALA A 554 -3.66 -6.46 -11.07
N ALA A 555 -4.11 -6.76 -9.84
CA ALA A 555 -3.50 -7.78 -8.99
C ALA A 555 -3.54 -9.19 -9.62
N LEU A 556 -4.63 -9.56 -10.29
CA LEU A 556 -4.75 -10.85 -10.97
C LEU A 556 -4.00 -10.88 -12.31
N ALA A 557 -4.07 -9.81 -13.11
CA ALA A 557 -3.37 -9.67 -14.39
C ALA A 557 -1.84 -9.64 -14.24
N GLY A 558 -1.34 -9.25 -13.06
CA GLY A 558 0.08 -9.32 -12.70
C GLY A 558 0.65 -10.74 -12.63
N GLY A 559 -0.20 -11.77 -12.60
CA GLY A 559 0.20 -13.18 -12.58
C GLY A 559 0.59 -13.73 -13.97
N LYS A 560 -0.06 -14.83 -14.37
CA LYS A 560 0.28 -15.56 -15.60
C LYS A 560 -0.37 -14.99 -16.85
N GLU A 561 0.16 -15.39 -18.01
CA GLU A 561 -0.33 -14.99 -19.33
C GLU A 561 -1.79 -15.36 -19.58
N ASP A 562 -2.21 -16.54 -19.10
CA ASP A 562 -3.58 -17.02 -19.29
C ASP A 562 -4.60 -16.13 -18.57
N TYR A 563 -4.24 -15.55 -17.42
CA TYR A 563 -5.13 -14.66 -16.66
C TYR A 563 -5.36 -13.36 -17.43
N ARG A 564 -4.29 -12.79 -18.02
CA ARG A 564 -4.38 -11.61 -18.88
C ARG A 564 -5.26 -11.88 -20.09
N LYS A 565 -5.05 -13.01 -20.78
CA LYS A 565 -5.89 -13.43 -21.92
C LYS A 565 -7.36 -13.58 -21.54
N GLY A 566 -7.64 -14.15 -20.37
CA GLY A 566 -9.01 -14.29 -19.85
C GLY A 566 -9.74 -12.96 -19.73
N PHE A 567 -9.08 -11.90 -19.26
CA PHE A 567 -9.67 -10.55 -19.22
C PHE A 567 -9.94 -9.97 -20.61
N MET A 568 -9.07 -10.27 -21.59
CA MET A 568 -9.27 -9.80 -22.97
C MET A 568 -10.49 -10.45 -23.61
N SER A 569 -10.70 -11.76 -23.39
CA SER A 569 -11.88 -12.49 -23.86
C SER A 569 -13.20 -11.93 -23.31
N ASN A 570 -13.16 -11.18 -22.20
CA ASN A 570 -14.33 -10.58 -21.58
C ASN A 570 -14.61 -9.13 -22.03
N ASN A 571 -13.91 -8.62 -23.05
CA ASN A 571 -14.00 -7.24 -23.55
C ASN A 571 -13.71 -6.17 -22.49
N LEU A 572 -12.74 -6.43 -21.60
CA LEU A 572 -12.40 -5.53 -20.51
C LEU A 572 -11.80 -4.18 -20.98
N VAL A 573 -11.07 -4.19 -22.10
CA VAL A 573 -10.26 -3.04 -22.53
C VAL A 573 -11.07 -1.77 -22.75
N THR A 574 -12.31 -1.89 -23.23
CA THR A 574 -13.22 -0.74 -23.42
C THR A 574 -13.39 0.03 -22.11
N TYR A 575 -13.61 -0.68 -21.00
CA TYR A 575 -13.78 -0.11 -19.66
C TYR A 575 -12.48 0.46 -19.10
N VAL A 576 -11.34 -0.18 -19.39
CA VAL A 576 -10.02 0.35 -19.00
C VAL A 576 -9.76 1.68 -19.71
N VAL A 577 -10.12 1.82 -20.98
CA VAL A 577 -10.00 3.11 -21.70
C VAL A 577 -10.87 4.19 -21.05
N GLU A 578 -12.13 3.88 -20.75
CA GLU A 578 -12.99 4.85 -20.06
C GLU A 578 -12.53 5.12 -18.62
N SER A 579 -11.77 4.23 -17.99
CA SER A 579 -11.13 4.47 -16.68
C SER A 579 -9.96 5.45 -16.77
N LEU A 580 -9.32 5.55 -17.94
CA LEU A 580 -8.26 6.53 -18.21
C LEU A 580 -8.82 7.89 -18.62
N SER A 581 -10.13 8.05 -18.82
CA SER A 581 -10.73 9.35 -19.12
C SER A 581 -11.19 10.02 -17.83
N GLU A 582 -10.91 11.31 -17.67
CA GLU A 582 -11.49 12.11 -16.57
C GLU A 582 -13.02 12.15 -16.67
N TYR A 583 -13.55 12.26 -17.89
CA TYR A 583 -14.99 12.29 -18.20
C TYR A 583 -15.38 11.05 -19.02
N PRO A 584 -15.60 9.89 -18.37
CA PRO A 584 -15.95 8.65 -19.04
C PRO A 584 -17.25 8.72 -19.83
N ARG A 585 -17.30 7.96 -20.91
CA ARG A 585 -18.48 7.77 -21.77
C ARG A 585 -18.93 6.32 -21.78
N LYS A 586 -19.95 6.04 -22.59
CA LYS A 586 -20.36 4.67 -22.88
C LYS A 586 -19.16 3.90 -23.47
N PRO A 587 -18.71 2.79 -22.85
CA PRO A 587 -17.61 1.99 -23.37
C PRO A 587 -17.94 1.46 -24.77
N GLN A 588 -17.05 1.70 -25.73
CA GLN A 588 -17.22 1.36 -27.15
C GLN A 588 -16.02 0.59 -27.68
N THR A 589 -16.29 -0.41 -28.53
CA THR A 589 -15.24 -1.12 -29.27
C THR A 589 -14.63 -0.23 -30.37
N PRO A 590 -13.41 -0.52 -30.86
CA PRO A 590 -12.76 0.29 -31.88
C PRO A 590 -13.58 0.39 -33.18
N LYS A 591 -14.42 -0.62 -33.48
CA LYS A 591 -15.31 -0.62 -34.65
C LYS A 591 -16.52 0.29 -34.50
N GLU A 592 -16.94 0.56 -33.27
CA GLU A 592 -18.09 1.42 -32.94
C GLU A 592 -17.69 2.89 -32.79
N ARG A 593 -16.39 3.17 -32.61
CA ARG A 593 -15.87 4.54 -32.62
C ARG A 593 -16.03 5.11 -34.02
N THR A 594 -16.86 6.14 -34.17
CA THR A 594 -16.81 7.01 -35.34
C THR A 594 -15.38 7.53 -35.48
N PRO A 595 -14.77 7.48 -36.68
CA PRO A 595 -13.41 7.98 -36.86
C PRO A 595 -13.41 9.47 -36.53
N GLU A 596 -12.92 9.82 -35.35
CA GLU A 596 -12.47 11.18 -35.05
C GLU A 596 -11.43 11.49 -36.12
N ARG A 597 -11.79 12.43 -37.03
CA ARG A 597 -10.97 12.79 -38.18
C ARG A 597 -9.54 13.10 -37.71
N THR A 598 -8.62 12.34 -38.28
CA THR A 598 -7.18 12.60 -38.33
C THR A 598 -6.84 14.09 -38.41
N GLY A 599 -6.00 14.56 -37.49
CA GLY A 599 -5.27 15.82 -37.60
C GLY A 599 -5.88 16.99 -36.81
N ASN A 600 -5.20 17.37 -35.73
CA ASN A 600 -5.21 18.72 -35.16
C ASN A 600 -6.58 19.34 -34.77
N ALA A 601 -7.55 18.54 -34.32
CA ALA A 601 -8.65 19.05 -33.50
C ALA A 601 -8.25 18.94 -32.02
N THR A 602 -8.16 20.07 -31.33
CA THR A 602 -8.06 20.12 -29.88
C THR A 602 -9.20 19.30 -29.26
N ASP A 603 -8.86 18.47 -28.27
CA ASP A 603 -9.72 17.61 -27.44
C ASP A 603 -10.81 18.36 -26.64
N SER A 604 -11.16 19.59 -27.04
CA SER A 604 -12.22 20.39 -26.43
C SER A 604 -13.56 19.66 -26.34
N ALA A 605 -13.77 18.61 -27.15
CA ALA A 605 -14.99 17.80 -27.15
C ALA A 605 -15.06 16.76 -26.01
N ARG A 606 -13.98 16.46 -25.27
CA ARG A 606 -13.95 15.45 -24.19
C ARG A 606 -13.83 16.02 -22.77
N ASN A 607 -13.88 17.35 -22.64
CA ASN A 607 -13.72 18.05 -21.37
C ASN A 607 -15.03 18.30 -20.62
N GLU A 608 -16.15 17.75 -21.11
CA GLU A 608 -17.47 17.94 -20.51
C GLU A 608 -17.97 16.65 -19.86
N GLU A 609 -18.53 16.79 -18.65
CA GLU A 609 -19.15 15.70 -17.92
C GLU A 609 -20.26 15.05 -18.75
N THR A 610 -20.17 13.74 -18.92
CA THR A 610 -21.22 12.98 -19.61
C THR A 610 -22.32 12.60 -18.60
N PRO A 611 -23.60 12.93 -18.87
CA PRO A 611 -24.70 12.64 -17.95
C PRO A 611 -24.74 11.17 -17.53
N GLY A 612 -24.79 10.95 -16.21
CA GLY A 612 -24.92 9.63 -15.59
C GLY A 612 -23.63 8.82 -15.42
N TYR A 613 -22.48 9.23 -16.00
CA TYR A 613 -21.21 8.52 -15.82
C TYR A 613 -20.30 9.14 -14.76
N GLY A 614 -20.49 10.44 -14.47
CA GLY A 614 -19.68 11.23 -13.54
C GLY A 614 -18.25 11.47 -14.01
N ALA A 615 -17.46 12.18 -13.20
CA ALA A 615 -16.03 12.32 -13.38
C ALA A 615 -15.26 11.22 -12.64
N ASN A 616 -14.27 10.61 -13.28
CA ASN A 616 -13.40 9.65 -12.63
C ASN A 616 -12.40 10.38 -11.71
N PRO A 617 -12.32 10.01 -10.41
CA PRO A 617 -11.30 10.56 -9.53
C PRO A 617 -9.90 10.06 -9.91
N ALA A 618 -8.87 10.75 -9.42
CA ALA A 618 -7.46 10.39 -9.61
C ALA A 618 -7.17 8.91 -9.28
N SER A 619 -7.81 8.37 -8.24
CA SER A 619 -7.66 6.97 -7.83
C SER A 619 -8.12 5.96 -8.91
N VAL A 620 -9.18 6.26 -9.66
CA VAL A 620 -9.68 5.43 -10.78
C VAL A 620 -8.72 5.50 -11.96
N ILE A 621 -8.23 6.70 -12.30
CA ILE A 621 -7.28 6.91 -13.39
C ILE A 621 -5.96 6.17 -13.10
N ALA A 622 -5.44 6.32 -11.88
CA ALA A 622 -4.24 5.61 -11.43
C ALA A 622 -4.43 4.08 -11.47
N ALA A 623 -5.58 3.57 -11.02
CA ALA A 623 -5.91 2.15 -11.12
C ALA A 623 -6.01 1.68 -12.58
N GLY A 624 -6.57 2.49 -13.48
CA GLY A 624 -6.58 2.25 -14.92
C GLY A 624 -5.17 2.15 -15.51
N CYS A 625 -4.28 3.08 -15.17
CA CYS A 625 -2.86 3.04 -15.56
C CYS A 625 -2.17 1.77 -15.04
N HIS A 626 -2.46 1.33 -13.82
CA HIS A 626 -1.94 0.07 -13.29
C HIS A 626 -2.45 -1.16 -14.05
N VAL A 627 -3.71 -1.19 -14.47
CA VAL A 627 -4.22 -2.27 -15.33
C VAL A 627 -3.48 -2.27 -16.68
N VAL A 628 -3.29 -1.11 -17.31
CA VAL A 628 -2.50 -1.01 -18.57
C VAL A 628 -1.06 -1.50 -18.36
N ARG A 629 -0.42 -1.15 -17.25
CA ARG A 629 0.90 -1.66 -16.89
C ARG A 629 0.93 -3.19 -16.81
N MET A 630 -0.08 -3.82 -16.19
CA MET A 630 -0.09 -5.27 -16.06
C MET A 630 -0.42 -5.97 -17.38
N LEU A 631 -1.34 -5.43 -18.17
CA LEU A 631 -1.69 -5.97 -19.49
C LEU A 631 -0.54 -5.86 -20.50
N SER A 632 0.21 -4.76 -20.48
CA SER A 632 1.36 -4.50 -21.37
C SER A 632 2.56 -5.43 -21.15
N ARG A 633 2.56 -6.24 -20.09
CA ARG A 633 3.57 -7.31 -19.89
C ARG A 633 3.41 -8.47 -20.87
N SER A 634 2.23 -8.62 -21.47
CA SER A 634 1.99 -9.55 -22.56
C SER A 634 2.34 -8.89 -23.90
N VAL A 635 3.31 -9.43 -24.63
CA VAL A 635 3.64 -8.97 -25.99
C VAL A 635 2.44 -9.05 -26.95
N ASN A 636 1.60 -10.09 -26.83
CA ASN A 636 0.42 -10.25 -27.71
C ASN A 636 -0.58 -9.11 -27.53
N ILE A 637 -0.98 -8.85 -26.29
CA ILE A 637 -1.85 -7.73 -25.90
C ILE A 637 -1.24 -6.38 -26.27
N LEU A 638 0.06 -6.19 -26.00
CA LEU A 638 0.78 -4.96 -26.33
C LEU A 638 0.75 -4.66 -27.82
N ARG A 639 0.89 -5.67 -28.68
CA ARG A 639 0.98 -5.50 -30.13
C ARG A 639 -0.36 -5.39 -30.86
N THR A 640 -1.47 -5.69 -30.19
CA THR A 640 -2.80 -5.74 -30.79
C THR A 640 -3.74 -4.80 -30.04
N LEU A 641 -4.28 -5.25 -28.92
CA LEU A 641 -5.39 -4.61 -28.22
C LEU A 641 -5.00 -3.25 -27.62
N LEU A 642 -3.79 -3.07 -27.09
CA LEU A 642 -3.41 -1.74 -26.58
C LEU A 642 -3.25 -0.70 -27.72
N VAL A 643 -2.82 -1.16 -28.91
CA VAL A 643 -2.70 -0.31 -30.10
C VAL A 643 -4.09 0.03 -30.64
N ASP A 644 -4.94 -0.98 -30.86
CA ASP A 644 -6.28 -0.82 -31.45
C ASP A 644 -7.18 0.14 -30.65
N TYR A 645 -7.02 0.15 -29.33
CA TYR A 645 -7.81 1.00 -28.43
C TYR A 645 -7.17 2.38 -28.17
N GLY A 646 -5.94 2.61 -28.64
CA GLY A 646 -5.26 3.90 -28.55
C GLY A 646 -4.90 4.34 -27.12
N VAL A 647 -4.50 3.42 -26.23
CA VAL A 647 -4.27 3.75 -24.80
C VAL A 647 -3.00 4.58 -24.56
N ALA A 648 -2.06 4.59 -25.50
CA ALA A 648 -0.73 5.17 -25.31
C ALA A 648 -0.78 6.70 -25.06
N ILE A 649 -1.57 7.43 -25.86
CA ILE A 649 -1.67 8.89 -25.76
C ILE A 649 -2.37 9.35 -24.47
N PRO A 650 -3.51 8.75 -24.05
CA PRO A 650 -4.09 9.04 -22.74
C PRO A 650 -3.09 8.83 -21.59
N VAL A 651 -2.36 7.72 -21.58
CA VAL A 651 -1.34 7.45 -20.54
C VAL A 651 -0.21 8.49 -20.59
N LEU A 652 0.25 8.89 -21.77
CA LEU A 652 1.27 9.93 -21.93
C LEU A 652 0.81 11.28 -21.35
N ARG A 653 -0.45 11.67 -21.56
CA ARG A 653 -1.01 12.91 -21.00
C ARG A 653 -1.06 12.89 -19.48
N HIS A 654 -1.43 11.73 -18.90
CA HIS A 654 -1.49 11.55 -17.45
C HIS A 654 -0.15 11.66 -16.74
N MET A 655 0.98 11.59 -17.47
CA MET A 655 2.28 11.94 -16.89
C MET A 655 2.35 13.40 -16.43
N LYS A 656 1.53 14.30 -16.96
CA LYS A 656 1.45 15.72 -16.57
C LYS A 656 0.23 16.05 -15.71
N HIS A 657 -0.44 15.04 -15.14
CA HIS A 657 -1.61 15.23 -14.30
C HIS A 657 -1.27 16.03 -13.02
N THR A 658 -2.23 16.72 -12.41
CA THR A 658 -2.01 17.51 -11.18
C THR A 658 -1.70 16.63 -9.97
N ASP A 659 -2.36 15.49 -9.88
CA ASP A 659 -2.15 14.45 -8.88
C ASP A 659 -0.88 13.61 -9.17
N VAL A 660 0.03 13.55 -8.20
CA VAL A 660 1.32 12.85 -8.29
C VAL A 660 1.16 11.34 -8.38
N ASP A 661 0.15 10.74 -7.74
CA ASP A 661 -0.08 9.29 -7.81
C ASP A 661 -0.49 8.87 -9.23
N VAL A 662 -1.25 9.73 -9.92
CA VAL A 662 -1.58 9.54 -11.35
C VAL A 662 -0.31 9.64 -12.21
N GLN A 663 0.55 10.63 -11.96
CA GLN A 663 1.84 10.76 -12.68
C GLN A 663 2.72 9.51 -12.49
N VAL A 664 2.80 8.99 -11.26
CA VAL A 664 3.56 7.77 -10.93
C VAL A 664 2.99 6.55 -11.63
N ALA A 665 1.66 6.36 -11.59
CA ALA A 665 0.99 5.25 -12.24
C ALA A 665 1.14 5.29 -13.77
N ALA A 666 1.01 6.48 -14.38
CA ALA A 666 1.20 6.69 -15.81
C ALA A 666 2.65 6.42 -16.25
N THR A 667 3.64 7.01 -15.56
CA THR A 667 5.08 6.78 -15.83
C THR A 667 5.43 5.29 -15.69
N SER A 668 4.84 4.62 -14.70
CA SER A 668 5.00 3.17 -14.51
C SER A 668 4.43 2.33 -15.67
N ALA A 669 3.34 2.76 -16.29
CA ALA A 669 2.77 2.09 -17.46
C ALA A 669 3.64 2.31 -18.70
N ILE A 670 4.14 3.54 -18.88
CA ILE A 670 5.05 3.93 -19.98
C ILE A 670 6.30 3.07 -20.01
N CYS A 671 6.81 2.62 -18.85
CA CYS A 671 7.95 1.69 -18.77
C CYS A 671 7.80 0.47 -19.70
N ASN A 672 6.59 -0.09 -19.86
CA ASN A 672 6.36 -1.23 -20.75
C ASN A 672 6.03 -0.79 -22.18
N LEU A 673 5.42 0.38 -22.37
CA LEU A 673 5.00 0.89 -23.68
C LEU A 673 6.18 1.39 -24.53
N VAL A 674 7.31 1.74 -23.93
CA VAL A 674 8.53 2.20 -24.62
C VAL A 674 9.53 1.09 -24.96
N LEU A 675 9.21 -0.17 -24.64
CA LEU A 675 10.04 -1.32 -24.99
C LEU A 675 10.19 -1.47 -26.51
N GLU A 676 11.32 -2.01 -26.98
CA GLU A 676 11.61 -2.28 -28.42
C GLU A 676 10.47 -3.04 -29.13
N VAL A 677 9.86 -4.01 -28.44
CA VAL A 677 8.81 -4.87 -29.01
C VAL A 677 7.44 -4.20 -29.13
N SER A 678 7.30 -2.98 -28.59
CA SER A 678 6.06 -2.21 -28.53
C SER A 678 5.80 -1.42 -29.81
N PRO A 679 4.65 -1.60 -30.50
CA PRO A 679 4.36 -0.84 -31.71
C PRO A 679 4.05 0.65 -31.48
N VAL A 680 3.77 1.05 -30.22
CA VAL A 680 3.47 2.45 -29.88
C VAL A 680 4.70 3.26 -29.50
N ARG A 681 5.90 2.66 -29.55
CA ARG A 681 7.15 3.33 -29.13
C ARG A 681 7.43 4.58 -29.97
N GLU A 682 7.34 4.49 -31.29
CA GLU A 682 7.58 5.61 -32.22
C GLU A 682 6.53 6.72 -32.02
N LEU A 683 5.25 6.34 -31.86
CA LEU A 683 4.18 7.30 -31.54
C LEU A 683 4.45 8.08 -30.24
N LEU A 684 4.94 7.41 -29.19
CA LEU A 684 5.27 8.07 -27.92
C LEU A 684 6.47 9.00 -28.07
N GLU A 685 7.47 8.61 -28.86
CA GLU A 685 8.63 9.43 -29.17
C GLU A 685 8.25 10.72 -29.89
N GLU A 686 7.45 10.63 -30.96
CA GLU A 686 6.94 11.77 -31.73
C GLU A 686 6.09 12.73 -30.87
N ASN A 687 5.39 12.20 -29.86
CA ASN A 687 4.59 12.99 -28.92
C ASN A 687 5.38 13.48 -27.69
N GLY A 688 6.71 13.35 -27.69
CA GLY A 688 7.58 13.97 -26.69
C GLY A 688 7.67 13.22 -25.36
N VAL A 689 7.62 11.89 -25.35
CA VAL A 689 7.77 11.09 -24.12
C VAL A 689 9.14 11.29 -23.44
N VAL A 690 10.23 11.38 -24.22
CA VAL A 690 11.59 11.56 -23.69
C VAL A 690 11.73 12.85 -22.87
N PRO A 691 11.27 14.02 -23.36
CA PRO A 691 11.13 15.23 -22.55
C PRO A 691 10.56 15.02 -21.14
N ILE A 692 9.39 14.40 -21.06
CA ILE A 692 8.64 14.26 -19.82
C ILE A 692 9.36 13.29 -18.89
N LEU A 693 9.95 12.22 -19.43
CA LEU A 693 10.75 11.28 -18.65
C LEU A 693 12.02 11.94 -18.08
N CYS A 694 12.70 12.79 -18.85
CA CYS A 694 13.83 13.57 -18.32
C CYS A 694 13.38 14.49 -17.18
N ASP A 695 12.24 15.20 -17.32
CA ASP A 695 11.72 16.07 -16.27
C ASP A 695 11.36 15.27 -15.00
N HIS A 696 10.71 14.11 -15.15
CA HIS A 696 10.38 13.21 -14.03
C HIS A 696 11.63 12.61 -13.37
N ALA A 697 12.70 12.35 -14.12
CA ALA A 697 13.98 11.89 -13.57
C ALA A 697 14.64 12.91 -12.63
N HIS A 698 14.33 14.21 -12.81
CA HIS A 698 14.78 15.32 -11.97
C HIS A 698 13.77 15.74 -10.89
N SER A 699 12.61 15.07 -10.78
CA SER A 699 11.59 15.39 -9.77
C SER A 699 12.10 15.12 -8.35
N ASP A 700 11.61 15.85 -7.35
CA ASP A 700 11.87 15.55 -5.93
C ASP A 700 11.20 14.25 -5.46
N ASN A 701 10.22 13.74 -6.23
CA ASN A 701 9.52 12.50 -5.89
C ASN A 701 10.37 11.27 -6.30
N PRO A 702 10.85 10.44 -5.34
CA PRO A 702 11.72 9.31 -5.66
C PRO A 702 11.05 8.22 -6.50
N ALA A 703 9.72 8.06 -6.39
CA ALA A 703 8.98 7.10 -7.19
C ALA A 703 8.88 7.53 -8.67
N LEU A 704 8.71 8.83 -8.92
CA LEU A 704 8.77 9.38 -10.28
C LEU A 704 10.17 9.21 -10.87
N ARG A 705 11.23 9.59 -10.13
CA ARG A 705 12.63 9.44 -10.56
C ARG A 705 12.93 7.99 -10.96
N LEU A 706 12.56 7.05 -10.09
CA LEU A 706 12.79 5.62 -10.30
C LEU A 706 12.09 5.10 -11.56
N ASN A 707 10.79 5.38 -11.71
CA ASN A 707 10.05 4.91 -12.89
C ASN A 707 10.50 5.61 -14.17
N ALA A 708 10.88 6.89 -14.10
CA ALA A 708 11.36 7.64 -15.23
C ALA A 708 12.68 7.08 -15.78
N LEU A 709 13.66 6.85 -14.91
CA LEU A 709 14.91 6.18 -15.29
C LEU A 709 14.67 4.76 -15.80
N TRP A 710 13.70 4.05 -15.24
CA TRP A 710 13.31 2.74 -15.75
C TRP A 710 12.78 2.82 -17.19
N ALA A 711 11.87 3.75 -17.46
CA ALA A 711 11.37 3.97 -18.81
C ALA A 711 12.48 4.43 -19.77
N LEU A 712 13.38 5.34 -19.34
CA LEU A 712 14.51 5.80 -20.14
C LEU A 712 15.47 4.64 -20.47
N LYS A 713 15.83 3.78 -19.51
CA LYS A 713 16.70 2.62 -19.82
C LYS A 713 16.05 1.66 -20.83
N HIS A 714 14.73 1.52 -20.79
CA HIS A 714 13.99 0.68 -21.75
C HIS A 714 13.93 1.35 -23.13
N PHE A 715 13.75 2.66 -23.15
CA PHE A 715 13.71 3.44 -24.39
C PHE A 715 15.06 3.42 -25.11
N VAL A 716 16.19 3.60 -24.41
CA VAL A 716 17.51 3.57 -25.05
C VAL A 716 17.99 2.16 -25.43
N ASP A 717 17.36 1.10 -24.90
CA ASP A 717 17.67 -0.27 -25.34
C ASP A 717 17.25 -0.46 -26.81
N ALA A 718 18.20 -0.93 -27.62
CA ALA A 718 18.05 -1.09 -29.06
C ALA A 718 17.59 0.19 -29.82
N ALA A 719 17.93 1.37 -29.29
CA ALA A 719 17.79 2.66 -29.98
C ALA A 719 19.00 2.95 -30.88
N GLU A 720 18.81 3.79 -31.89
CA GLU A 720 19.90 4.28 -32.75
C GLU A 720 20.89 5.16 -31.95
N PRO A 721 22.19 5.19 -32.32
CA PRO A 721 23.20 5.98 -31.63
C PRO A 721 22.82 7.44 -31.44
N ASP A 722 22.26 8.09 -32.45
CA ASP A 722 21.90 9.51 -32.37
C ASP A 722 20.79 9.77 -31.36
N LEU A 723 19.77 8.89 -31.31
CA LEU A 723 18.70 8.97 -30.32
C LEU A 723 19.23 8.75 -28.90
N LYS A 724 20.19 7.81 -28.74
CA LYS A 724 20.88 7.60 -27.45
C LYS A 724 21.64 8.85 -27.01
N LYS A 725 22.38 9.49 -27.92
CA LYS A 725 23.13 10.75 -27.65
C LYS A 725 22.19 11.88 -27.27
N VAL A 726 21.10 12.09 -28.02
CA VAL A 726 20.07 13.11 -27.73
C VAL A 726 19.42 12.87 -26.37
N CYS A 727 19.07 11.62 -26.06
CA CYS A 727 18.49 11.26 -24.78
C CYS A 727 19.45 11.55 -23.60
N LEU A 728 20.72 11.19 -23.74
CA LEU A 728 21.74 11.45 -22.70
C LEU A 728 21.99 12.95 -22.53
N ALA A 729 22.12 13.69 -23.63
CA ALA A 729 22.34 15.14 -23.60
C ALA A 729 21.19 15.86 -22.88
N ARG A 730 19.94 15.43 -23.09
CA ARG A 730 18.77 15.99 -22.41
C ARG A 730 18.68 15.61 -20.94
N LEU A 731 19.00 14.37 -20.59
CA LEU A 731 19.05 13.94 -19.19
C LEU A 731 20.18 14.64 -18.43
N GLY A 732 21.25 15.03 -19.12
CA GLY A 732 22.47 15.55 -18.52
C GLY A 732 23.43 14.40 -18.20
N SER A 733 24.48 14.24 -19.01
CA SER A 733 25.53 13.23 -18.82
C SER A 733 26.20 13.37 -17.43
N GLN A 734 26.54 14.61 -17.07
CA GLN A 734 27.13 14.95 -15.78
C GLN A 734 26.16 14.74 -14.61
N TRP A 735 24.88 15.04 -14.78
CA TRP A 735 23.87 14.75 -13.76
C TRP A 735 23.72 13.25 -13.52
N LEU A 736 23.71 12.43 -14.58
CA LEU A 736 23.63 10.97 -14.44
C LEU A 736 24.85 10.39 -13.70
N LEU A 737 26.06 10.92 -13.95
CA LEU A 737 27.25 10.54 -13.18
C LEU A 737 27.15 10.96 -11.72
N GLN A 738 26.73 12.20 -11.44
CA GLN A 738 26.49 12.69 -10.08
C GLN A 738 25.47 11.82 -9.36
N LEU A 739 24.36 11.49 -10.02
CA LEU A 739 23.33 10.59 -9.49
C LEU A 739 23.89 9.23 -9.07
N ILE A 740 24.76 8.65 -9.88
CA ILE A 740 25.40 7.37 -9.58
C ILE A 740 26.45 7.56 -8.49
N ARG A 741 27.22 8.65 -8.51
CA ARG A 741 28.29 8.93 -7.56
C ARG A 741 27.78 9.19 -6.15
N ASP A 742 26.76 10.04 -6.03
CA ASP A 742 26.22 10.55 -4.78
C ASP A 742 25.51 9.43 -4.04
N ASP A 743 26.19 8.91 -3.01
CA ASP A 743 25.53 8.13 -2.00
C ASP A 743 24.99 9.11 -0.98
N THR A 744 23.67 9.25 -0.94
CA THR A 744 22.92 10.07 0.04
C THR A 744 23.31 9.75 1.49
N GLU A 745 23.91 8.57 1.72
CA GLU A 745 24.61 8.20 2.95
C GLU A 745 25.71 9.18 3.33
N ASP A 746 26.59 9.57 2.40
CA ASP A 746 27.73 10.45 2.66
C ASP A 746 27.26 11.89 2.95
N MET A 747 26.15 12.33 2.32
CA MET A 747 25.51 13.63 2.56
C MET A 747 24.71 13.66 3.88
N ALA A 748 23.84 12.68 4.15
CA ALA A 748 23.04 12.61 5.38
C ALA A 748 23.90 12.42 6.63
N LEU A 749 25.06 11.78 6.50
CA LEU A 749 26.04 11.64 7.59
C LEU A 749 26.93 12.90 7.77
N HIS A 750 27.04 13.75 6.75
CA HIS A 750 27.71 15.05 6.83
C HIS A 750 26.79 16.15 7.35
N GLU A 751 25.51 16.16 6.97
CA GLU A 751 24.50 17.13 7.40
C GLU A 751 23.91 16.81 8.77
N GLY A 752 23.97 15.56 9.24
CA GLY A 752 23.65 15.20 10.64
C GLY A 752 24.62 15.77 11.70
N ARG A 753 25.43 16.77 11.33
CA ARG A 753 26.38 17.45 12.21
C ARG A 753 25.80 18.66 12.93
N ASP A 754 24.77 19.30 12.40
CA ASP A 754 24.18 20.50 13.01
C ASP A 754 22.64 20.44 12.90
N ASP A 755 21.95 20.40 14.04
CA ASP A 755 20.51 20.71 14.21
C ASP A 755 19.40 19.73 13.80
N VAL A 756 19.66 18.42 13.76
CA VAL A 756 18.59 17.47 14.09
C VAL A 756 19.17 16.49 15.10
N ASP A 757 18.94 16.76 16.39
CA ASP A 757 18.56 15.69 17.29
C ASP A 757 17.47 14.93 16.53
N MET A 758 17.87 13.89 15.79
CA MET A 758 16.97 12.86 15.36
C MET A 758 16.33 12.47 16.68
N GLN A 759 15.11 12.95 16.88
CA GLN A 759 14.17 12.31 17.75
C GLN A 759 13.98 10.93 17.12
N THR A 760 14.97 10.03 17.27
CA THR A 760 14.71 8.81 17.98
C THR A 760 14.05 9.29 19.26
N SER A 761 12.74 9.57 19.19
CA SER A 761 11.94 9.52 20.38
C SER A 761 12.25 8.11 20.85
N ASP A 762 13.06 8.04 21.90
CA ASP A 762 13.22 6.85 22.71
C ASP A 762 11.89 6.65 23.46
N GLU A 763 10.77 6.78 22.72
CA GLU A 763 9.43 6.38 23.08
C GLU A 763 9.49 4.86 23.12
N ARG A 764 9.96 4.38 24.27
CA ARG A 764 9.84 3.03 24.76
C ARG A 764 8.53 2.44 24.25
N HIS A 765 8.57 1.25 23.64
CA HIS A 765 7.35 0.64 23.13
C HIS A 765 6.41 0.39 24.32
N ARG A 766 5.26 1.06 24.30
CA ARG A 766 4.23 0.93 25.34
C ARG A 766 3.34 -0.25 25.01
N TRP A 767 3.33 -1.25 25.90
CA TRP A 767 2.50 -2.45 25.75
C TRP A 767 1.13 -2.20 26.38
N ILE A 768 0.19 -1.73 25.56
CA ILE A 768 -1.11 -1.26 26.03
C ILE A 768 -2.17 -2.38 25.93
N TYR A 769 -3.14 -2.40 26.84
CA TYR A 769 -4.39 -3.16 26.72
C TYR A 769 -5.56 -2.37 27.31
N GLY A 770 -6.78 -2.66 26.83
CA GLY A 770 -7.99 -2.00 27.30
C GLY A 770 -8.68 -2.78 28.42
N SER A 771 -9.00 -2.12 29.55
CA SER A 771 -9.75 -2.75 30.64
C SER A 771 -10.62 -1.73 31.37
N ASN A 772 -11.91 -2.06 31.55
CA ASN A 772 -12.87 -1.28 32.36
C ASN A 772 -12.88 0.22 32.04
N GLY A 773 -12.86 0.56 30.76
CA GLY A 773 -12.92 1.95 30.30
C GLY A 773 -11.59 2.72 30.42
N MET A 774 -10.46 2.02 30.62
CA MET A 774 -9.13 2.61 30.71
C MET A 774 -8.12 1.85 29.84
N LEU A 775 -7.17 2.59 29.27
CA LEU A 775 -5.96 2.02 28.69
C LEU A 775 -4.94 1.77 29.81
N ARG A 776 -4.40 0.56 29.88
CA ARG A 776 -3.39 0.14 30.86
C ARG A 776 -2.13 -0.28 30.15
N GLU A 777 -0.99 -0.04 30.78
CA GLU A 777 0.32 -0.42 30.24
C GLU A 777 0.89 -1.61 31.02
N LEU A 778 1.42 -2.60 30.30
CA LEU A 778 2.17 -3.72 30.85
C LEU A 778 3.66 -3.41 30.87
N ASN A 779 4.32 -3.86 31.93
CA ASN A 779 5.78 -3.81 32.00
C ASN A 779 6.39 -4.98 31.22
N ALA A 780 7.01 -4.69 30.07
CA ALA A 780 7.71 -5.68 29.24
C ALA A 780 8.78 -6.47 30.00
N ALA A 781 9.37 -5.92 31.08
CA ALA A 781 10.36 -6.62 31.88
C ALA A 781 9.83 -7.93 32.49
N ASN A 782 8.51 -8.00 32.72
CA ASN A 782 7.84 -9.17 33.28
C ASN A 782 7.54 -10.26 32.24
N SER A 783 7.83 -10.01 30.95
CA SER A 783 7.57 -10.95 29.86
C SER A 783 8.76 -11.09 28.92
N PRO A 784 9.48 -12.24 28.90
CA PRO A 784 10.55 -12.47 27.93
C PRO A 784 10.03 -12.41 26.48
N ARG A 785 8.78 -12.83 26.27
CA ARG A 785 8.12 -12.83 24.96
C ARG A 785 7.85 -11.42 24.45
N LEU A 786 7.34 -10.51 25.29
CA LEU A 786 7.15 -9.12 24.87
C LEU A 786 8.48 -8.46 24.51
N ARG A 787 9.57 -8.73 25.24
CA ARG A 787 10.91 -8.20 24.90
C ARG A 787 11.40 -8.67 23.53
N GLN A 788 11.27 -9.97 23.23
CA GLN A 788 11.64 -10.50 21.90
C GLN A 788 10.81 -9.87 20.78
N VAL A 789 9.52 -9.66 21.01
CA VAL A 789 8.63 -8.99 20.05
C VAL A 789 8.98 -7.51 19.93
N GLU A 790 9.36 -6.84 21.02
CA GLU A 790 9.74 -5.42 21.03
C GLU A 790 10.92 -5.16 20.08
N ASP A 791 11.97 -5.99 20.15
CA ASP A 791 13.12 -5.89 19.24
C ASP A 791 12.70 -6.09 17.77
N LYS A 792 11.82 -7.07 17.52
CA LYS A 792 11.28 -7.34 16.18
C LYS A 792 10.43 -6.17 15.66
N LEU A 793 9.54 -5.62 16.49
CA LEU A 793 8.69 -4.49 16.14
C LEU A 793 9.50 -3.21 15.93
N ALA A 794 10.53 -2.97 16.75
CA ALA A 794 11.46 -1.87 16.59
C ALA A 794 12.18 -1.96 15.24
N ALA A 795 12.68 -3.14 14.85
CA ALA A 795 13.31 -3.35 13.54
C ALA A 795 12.34 -3.10 12.38
N ILE A 796 11.08 -3.57 12.49
CA ILE A 796 10.05 -3.34 11.46
C ILE A 796 9.70 -1.85 11.37
N ARG A 797 9.44 -1.19 12.51
CA ARG A 797 9.13 0.24 12.58
C ARG A 797 10.26 1.07 11.98
N GLU A 798 11.50 0.75 12.33
CA GLU A 798 12.67 1.43 11.79
C GLU A 798 12.82 1.18 10.29
N SER A 799 12.46 0.00 9.77
CA SER A 799 12.49 -0.28 8.32
C SER A 799 11.41 0.46 7.53
N GLU A 800 10.28 0.76 8.15
CA GLU A 800 9.08 1.30 7.50
C GLU A 800 8.97 2.83 7.62
N VAL A 801 9.23 3.35 8.82
CA VAL A 801 8.98 4.76 9.18
C VAL A 801 10.23 5.61 9.02
N ASN A 802 11.43 5.04 9.09
CA ASN A 802 12.67 5.82 9.03
C ASN A 802 12.84 6.46 7.63
N PRO A 803 12.70 7.79 7.50
CA PRO A 803 12.74 8.46 6.21
C PRO A 803 14.13 8.33 5.57
N VAL A 804 15.20 8.29 6.37
CA VAL A 804 16.58 8.12 5.89
C VAL A 804 16.79 6.73 5.31
N LYS A 805 16.29 5.67 5.97
CA LYS A 805 16.37 4.30 5.40
C LYS A 805 15.53 4.17 4.13
N ARG A 806 14.35 4.79 4.09
CA ARG A 806 13.49 4.77 2.89
C ARG A 806 14.14 5.54 1.73
N ALA A 807 14.66 6.73 1.98
CA ALA A 807 15.42 7.52 1.01
C ALA A 807 16.59 6.71 0.46
N ARG A 808 17.42 6.14 1.36
CA ARG A 808 18.53 5.25 1.00
C ARG A 808 18.10 4.12 0.07
N ASN A 809 17.00 3.42 0.38
CA ASN A 809 16.51 2.32 -0.45
C ASN A 809 16.07 2.79 -1.85
N TYR A 810 15.42 3.96 -1.94
CA TYR A 810 15.09 4.55 -3.24
C TYR A 810 16.34 4.97 -4.00
N ASP A 811 17.30 5.62 -3.34
CA ASP A 811 18.54 6.07 -3.98
C ASP A 811 19.33 4.90 -4.54
N LEU A 812 19.43 3.80 -3.81
CA LEU A 812 20.05 2.57 -4.31
C LEU A 812 19.32 2.01 -5.54
N ALA A 813 17.98 1.99 -5.52
CA ALA A 813 17.19 1.54 -6.66
C ALA A 813 17.33 2.49 -7.87
N ILE A 814 17.40 3.79 -7.63
CA ILE A 814 17.60 4.84 -8.64
C ILE A 814 19.00 4.73 -9.25
N GLN A 815 20.04 4.58 -8.43
CA GLN A 815 21.41 4.33 -8.88
C GLN A 815 21.52 3.05 -9.70
N GLU A 816 20.83 1.97 -9.26
CA GLU A 816 20.74 0.72 -10.03
C GLU A 816 20.15 0.97 -11.42
N GLN A 817 19.06 1.76 -11.53
CA GLN A 817 18.51 2.11 -12.84
C GLN A 817 19.44 3.01 -13.66
N GLY A 818 20.14 3.96 -13.04
CA GLY A 818 21.13 4.80 -13.70
C GLY A 818 22.28 3.98 -14.30
N LEU A 819 22.83 3.03 -13.54
CA LEU A 819 23.86 2.10 -14.05
C LEU A 819 23.31 1.23 -15.18
N HIS A 820 22.07 0.74 -15.07
CA HIS A 820 21.44 -0.01 -16.16
C HIS A 820 21.17 0.84 -17.40
N MET A 821 20.90 2.14 -17.25
CA MET A 821 20.78 3.06 -18.36
C MET A 821 22.12 3.20 -19.09
N ILE A 822 23.23 3.39 -18.37
CA ILE A 822 24.58 3.40 -18.95
C ILE A 822 24.85 2.08 -19.68
N ARG A 823 24.55 0.94 -19.05
CA ARG A 823 24.70 -0.38 -19.66
C ARG A 823 23.93 -0.48 -20.99
N ASN A 824 22.70 0.03 -21.04
CA ASN A 824 21.85 -0.06 -22.23
C ASN A 824 22.28 0.95 -23.33
N LEU A 825 22.88 2.09 -22.98
CA LEU A 825 23.47 3.02 -23.95
C LEU A 825 24.59 2.34 -24.78
N ILE A 826 25.46 1.56 -24.12
CA ILE A 826 26.51 0.74 -24.75
C ILE A 826 26.08 -0.71 -25.03
N GLY A 827 24.78 -0.98 -24.93
CA GLY A 827 24.22 -2.30 -25.16
C GLY A 827 24.10 -2.65 -26.63
N ARG A 828 23.39 -3.75 -26.90
CA ARG A 828 23.13 -4.26 -28.25
C ARG A 828 22.55 -3.18 -29.20
N PRO A 829 23.00 -3.12 -30.47
CA PRO A 829 22.38 -2.30 -31.52
C PRO A 829 21.03 -2.89 -31.95
N ARG A 830 20.24 -2.11 -32.70
CA ARG A 830 18.90 -2.52 -33.16
C ARG A 830 19.01 -3.68 -34.15
N SER A 831 18.19 -4.71 -33.96
CA SER A 831 18.23 -5.92 -34.79
C SER A 831 17.74 -5.62 -36.21
N GLY A 832 18.55 -5.91 -37.25
CA GLY A 832 18.08 -6.00 -38.63
C GLY A 832 18.46 -4.85 -39.59
N GLN A 833 19.38 -3.96 -39.25
CA GLN A 833 19.91 -2.96 -40.18
C GLN A 833 21.45 -2.88 -40.08
N SER A 834 22.11 -3.17 -41.21
CA SER A 834 23.56 -3.07 -41.49
C SER A 834 24.50 -4.16 -40.92
N PRO A 835 25.58 -4.52 -41.65
CA PRO A 835 26.69 -5.35 -41.16
C PRO A 835 27.67 -4.59 -40.23
N ASP A 836 27.45 -3.30 -39.94
CA ASP A 836 28.35 -2.42 -39.17
C ASP A 836 28.02 -2.36 -37.66
N THR A 837 27.25 -3.31 -37.13
CA THR A 837 26.76 -3.32 -35.73
C THR A 837 27.86 -3.25 -34.67
N ALA A 838 29.08 -3.73 -34.96
CA ALA A 838 30.21 -3.66 -34.04
C ALA A 838 30.81 -2.23 -33.93
N ASN A 839 30.68 -1.42 -34.99
CA ASN A 839 31.13 -0.04 -35.01
C ASN A 839 30.23 0.85 -34.15
N GLU A 840 28.91 0.65 -34.18
CA GLU A 840 27.96 1.45 -33.38
C GLU A 840 28.17 1.31 -31.88
N THR A 841 28.37 0.08 -31.38
CA THR A 841 28.64 -0.14 -29.95
C THR A 841 29.97 0.50 -29.53
N SER A 842 31.00 0.39 -30.38
CA SER A 842 32.32 0.97 -30.11
C SER A 842 32.28 2.51 -30.13
N GLU A 843 31.54 3.10 -31.07
CA GLU A 843 31.30 4.53 -31.15
C GLU A 843 30.57 5.06 -29.91
N MET A 844 29.52 4.36 -29.46
CA MET A 844 28.80 4.74 -28.24
C MET A 844 29.67 4.63 -26.99
N ILE A 845 30.55 3.63 -26.91
CA ILE A 845 31.53 3.51 -25.81
C ILE A 845 32.49 4.70 -25.83
N ASP A 846 33.04 5.06 -26.99
CA ASP A 846 33.93 6.22 -27.15
C ASP A 846 33.24 7.53 -26.76
N PHE A 847 32.02 7.73 -27.24
CA PHE A 847 31.21 8.90 -26.91
C PHE A 847 30.98 9.00 -25.39
N LEU A 848 30.58 7.91 -24.72
CA LEU A 848 30.40 7.93 -23.27
C LEU A 848 31.71 8.18 -22.51
N LEU A 849 32.81 7.55 -22.92
CA LEU A 849 34.11 7.76 -22.26
C LEU A 849 34.65 9.18 -22.45
N GLN A 850 34.28 9.84 -23.54
CA GLN A 850 34.56 11.26 -23.76
C GLN A 850 33.65 12.15 -22.90
N GLU A 851 32.34 11.95 -22.97
CA GLU A 851 31.33 12.74 -22.24
C GLU A 851 31.47 12.64 -20.73
N PHE A 852 31.84 11.47 -20.22
CA PHE A 852 31.96 11.19 -18.80
C PHE A 852 33.36 11.40 -18.22
N GLU A 853 34.33 11.74 -19.06
CA GLU A 853 35.76 11.66 -18.75
C GLU A 853 36.18 10.26 -18.25
N SER A 854 36.82 9.48 -19.12
CA SER A 854 37.17 8.07 -18.86
C SER A 854 37.72 7.77 -17.45
N ALA A 855 38.60 8.62 -16.92
CA ALA A 855 39.16 8.45 -15.58
C ALA A 855 38.10 8.62 -14.46
N GLU A 856 37.23 9.62 -14.55
CA GLU A 856 36.15 9.82 -13.59
C GLU A 856 35.14 8.66 -13.66
N PHE A 857 34.77 8.23 -14.86
CA PHE A 857 33.84 7.12 -15.05
C PHE A 857 34.33 5.82 -14.37
N PHE A 858 35.58 5.41 -14.62
CA PHE A 858 36.14 4.21 -13.97
C PHE A 858 36.30 4.40 -12.45
N ASN A 859 36.57 5.61 -11.97
CA ASN A 859 36.62 5.89 -10.54
C ASN A 859 35.25 5.72 -9.86
N ILE A 860 34.17 6.16 -10.51
CA ILE A 860 32.79 5.96 -10.02
C ILE A 860 32.43 4.47 -10.01
N LEU A 861 32.73 3.71 -11.07
CA LEU A 861 32.49 2.26 -11.07
C LEU A 861 33.29 1.56 -9.96
N THR A 862 34.53 1.98 -9.74
CA THR A 862 35.39 1.46 -8.67
C THR A 862 34.81 1.75 -7.29
N SER A 863 34.26 2.95 -7.06
CA SER A 863 33.69 3.32 -5.76
C SER A 863 32.51 2.42 -5.37
N LYS A 864 31.70 1.99 -6.34
CA LYS A 864 30.55 1.08 -6.12
C LYS A 864 30.92 -0.35 -5.77
N LEU A 865 32.17 -0.75 -5.97
CA LEU A 865 32.68 -2.06 -5.56
C LEU A 865 33.41 -2.03 -4.21
N ARG A 866 33.69 -0.85 -3.65
CA ARG A 866 34.41 -0.71 -2.38
C ARG A 866 33.48 -0.93 -1.20
N ALA A 867 33.96 -1.68 -0.21
CA ALA A 867 33.32 -1.68 1.11
C ALA A 867 33.57 -0.32 1.78
N LYS A 868 32.51 0.32 2.25
CA LYS A 868 32.59 1.59 2.98
C LYS A 868 32.80 1.30 4.47
N VAL A 869 33.82 1.88 5.08
CA VAL A 869 34.12 1.72 6.51
C VAL A 869 33.82 3.02 7.22
N TYR A 870 32.82 3.00 8.09
CA TYR A 870 32.46 4.14 8.92
C TYR A 870 33.08 4.04 10.31
N ARG A 871 33.87 5.05 10.69
CA ARG A 871 34.39 5.23 12.04
C ARG A 871 33.69 6.45 12.67
N PRO A 872 32.87 6.28 13.71
CA PRO A 872 32.36 7.42 14.47
C PRO A 872 33.56 8.17 15.08
N PHE A 873 33.66 9.50 14.89
CA PHE A 873 34.79 10.27 15.44
C PHE A 873 34.71 10.42 16.98
N ASN A 874 35.89 10.32 17.62
CA ASN A 874 36.14 10.31 19.07
C ASN A 874 36.01 11.69 19.74
N HIS A 875 34.81 12.27 19.85
CA HIS A 875 34.60 13.45 20.69
C HIS A 875 33.38 13.32 21.60
N ARG A 876 33.38 12.32 22.50
CA ARG A 876 32.80 12.38 23.85
C ARG A 876 33.11 11.09 24.62
N PRO A 877 33.61 11.14 25.87
CA PRO A 877 33.70 9.97 26.71
C PRO A 877 32.33 9.74 27.39
N MET A 878 31.45 8.97 26.76
CA MET A 878 30.23 8.43 27.39
C MET A 878 30.01 6.99 26.93
N LEU A 879 29.53 6.17 27.86
CA LEU A 879 29.61 4.71 27.87
C LEU A 879 28.78 4.02 26.77
N THR A 880 29.35 2.94 26.23
CA THR A 880 28.84 1.91 25.29
C THR A 880 29.35 2.03 23.85
N GLY A 881 30.13 1.01 23.43
CA GLY A 881 30.88 0.95 22.18
C GLY A 881 29.97 1.02 20.95
N ARG A 882 30.11 2.08 20.15
CA ARG A 882 29.66 2.06 18.76
C ARG A 882 30.80 1.55 17.89
N ASP A 883 30.70 0.27 17.52
CA ASP A 883 31.65 -0.42 16.64
C ASP A 883 31.79 0.26 15.27
N THR A 884 32.99 0.15 14.69
CA THR A 884 33.24 0.53 13.29
C THR A 884 32.25 -0.22 12.39
N ARG A 885 31.39 0.50 11.67
CA ARG A 885 30.38 -0.13 10.79
C ARG A 885 30.96 -0.26 9.38
N VAL A 886 31.03 -1.48 8.88
CA VAL A 886 31.46 -1.75 7.50
C VAL A 886 30.22 -2.05 6.66
N PHE A 887 29.98 -1.26 5.63
CA PHE A 887 28.95 -1.48 4.63
C PHE A 887 29.58 -2.14 3.40
N HIS A 888 29.10 -3.33 3.06
CA HIS A 888 29.51 -4.02 1.85
C HIS A 888 28.73 -3.52 0.64
N PRO A 889 29.35 -3.53 -0.56
CA PRO A 889 28.69 -3.12 -1.78
C PRO A 889 27.46 -4.01 -2.05
N GLN A 890 26.37 -3.39 -2.51
CA GLN A 890 25.13 -4.12 -2.76
C GLN A 890 25.25 -4.96 -4.03
N ALA A 891 24.86 -6.23 -3.96
CA ALA A 891 25.00 -7.18 -5.06
C ALA A 891 24.40 -6.67 -6.38
N LYS A 892 23.24 -6.00 -6.34
CA LYS A 892 22.59 -5.45 -7.55
C LYS A 892 23.43 -4.39 -8.25
N LEU A 893 24.04 -3.47 -7.48
CA LEU A 893 24.95 -2.46 -8.03
C LEU A 893 26.22 -3.11 -8.60
N VAL A 894 26.78 -4.09 -7.89
CA VAL A 894 27.95 -4.86 -8.35
C VAL A 894 27.65 -5.56 -9.68
N VAL A 895 26.48 -6.21 -9.80
CA VAL A 895 26.03 -6.85 -11.04
C VAL A 895 25.91 -5.83 -12.18
N ALA A 896 25.31 -4.67 -11.92
CA ALA A 896 25.18 -3.62 -12.92
C ALA A 896 26.55 -3.13 -13.43
N VAL A 897 27.50 -2.88 -12.51
CA VAL A 897 28.88 -2.51 -12.85
C VAL A 897 29.57 -3.59 -13.68
N LEU A 898 29.47 -4.86 -13.27
CA LEU A 898 30.06 -5.98 -13.99
C LEU A 898 29.54 -6.11 -15.42
N TYR A 899 28.24 -5.90 -15.65
CA TYR A 899 27.69 -5.94 -17.00
C TYR A 899 28.08 -4.73 -17.86
N ILE A 900 28.23 -3.53 -17.27
CA ILE A 900 28.83 -2.39 -17.99
C ILE A 900 30.24 -2.75 -18.47
N LEU A 901 31.07 -3.28 -17.57
CA LEU A 901 32.44 -3.70 -17.90
C LEU A 901 32.47 -4.84 -18.91
N SER A 902 31.51 -5.78 -18.84
CA SER A 902 31.38 -6.88 -19.80
C SER A 902 31.06 -6.36 -21.20
N HIS A 903 30.20 -5.35 -21.36
CA HIS A 903 29.92 -4.71 -22.66
C HIS A 903 31.13 -3.96 -23.21
N ILE A 904 31.85 -3.20 -22.37
CA ILE A 904 33.09 -2.52 -22.77
C ILE A 904 34.16 -3.56 -23.18
N ALA A 905 34.28 -4.66 -22.43
CA ALA A 905 35.22 -5.74 -22.73
C ALA A 905 34.87 -6.53 -24.01
N ALA A 906 33.60 -6.53 -24.42
CA ALA A 906 33.16 -7.18 -25.66
C ALA A 906 33.40 -6.31 -26.92
N SER A 907 33.90 -5.09 -26.77
CA SER A 907 34.24 -4.18 -27.87
C SER A 907 35.71 -4.39 -28.31
N ILE A 908 36.33 -3.37 -28.89
CA ILE A 908 37.65 -3.41 -29.50
C ILE A 908 38.80 -3.56 -28.48
N PRO A 909 39.99 -4.05 -28.90
CA PRO A 909 41.17 -4.21 -28.05
C PRO A 909 41.58 -2.99 -27.23
N ARG A 910 41.40 -1.79 -27.78
CA ARG A 910 41.67 -0.54 -27.06
C ARG A 910 40.85 -0.43 -25.77
N HIS A 911 39.54 -0.73 -25.84
CA HIS A 911 38.64 -0.67 -24.67
C HIS A 911 38.98 -1.72 -23.62
N GLN A 912 39.32 -2.93 -24.08
CA GLN A 912 39.77 -4.02 -23.21
C GLN A 912 41.05 -3.63 -22.43
N GLN A 913 42.00 -2.99 -23.11
CA GLN A 913 43.22 -2.49 -22.48
C GLN A 913 42.94 -1.37 -21.46
N MET A 914 41.96 -0.49 -21.73
CA MET A 914 41.54 0.56 -20.79
C MET A 914 41.00 -0.02 -19.49
N ILE A 915 40.24 -1.12 -19.53
CA ILE A 915 39.76 -1.83 -18.33
C ILE A 915 40.94 -2.41 -17.54
N ILE A 916 41.84 -3.12 -18.20
CA ILE A 916 42.98 -3.79 -17.55
C ILE A 916 43.95 -2.78 -16.92
N ALA A 917 44.07 -1.58 -17.50
CA ALA A 917 44.85 -0.49 -16.91
C ALA A 917 44.31 -0.02 -15.55
N GLN A 918 43.03 -0.27 -15.23
CA GLN A 918 42.41 0.08 -13.94
C GLN A 918 42.76 -0.94 -12.85
N THR A 919 44.00 -0.94 -12.37
CA THR A 919 44.50 -1.95 -11.42
C THR A 919 43.67 -2.08 -10.14
N ASP A 920 43.20 -0.96 -9.56
CA ASP A 920 42.38 -0.97 -8.35
C ASP A 920 40.99 -1.55 -8.57
N LEU A 921 40.36 -1.22 -9.71
CA LEU A 921 39.09 -1.81 -10.14
C LEU A 921 39.24 -3.33 -10.25
N MET A 922 40.27 -3.79 -10.96
CA MET A 922 40.50 -5.21 -11.20
C MET A 922 40.77 -6.00 -9.91
N LYS A 923 41.48 -5.41 -8.93
CA LYS A 923 41.66 -6.03 -7.61
C LYS A 923 40.34 -6.21 -6.86
N LEU A 924 39.43 -5.23 -6.93
CA LEU A 924 38.10 -5.34 -6.31
C LEU A 924 37.23 -6.37 -7.02
N LEU A 925 37.31 -6.47 -8.34
CA LEU A 925 36.62 -7.50 -9.14
C LEU A 925 37.07 -8.90 -8.75
N ALA A 926 38.36 -9.14 -8.53
CA ALA A 926 38.88 -10.43 -8.09
C ALA A 926 38.30 -10.87 -6.73
N GLN A 927 37.94 -9.93 -5.85
CA GLN A 927 37.29 -10.22 -4.57
C GLN A 927 35.84 -10.70 -4.74
N GLN A 928 35.15 -10.28 -5.80
CA GLN A 928 33.75 -10.63 -6.08
C GLN A 928 33.56 -12.12 -6.40
N ALA A 929 34.62 -12.87 -6.72
CA ALA A 929 34.57 -14.32 -6.86
C ALA A 929 34.08 -15.01 -5.58
N ASN A 930 34.27 -14.38 -4.41
CA ASN A 930 33.81 -14.88 -3.11
C ASN A 930 32.40 -14.37 -2.72
N SER A 931 31.68 -13.68 -3.63
CA SER A 931 30.35 -13.15 -3.34
C SER A 931 29.37 -14.27 -3.01
N LYS A 932 28.47 -14.02 -2.04
CA LYS A 932 27.37 -14.95 -1.73
C LYS A 932 26.32 -14.98 -2.84
N ASP A 933 26.22 -13.90 -3.62
CA ASP A 933 25.26 -13.79 -4.72
C ASP A 933 25.80 -14.48 -5.98
N ARG A 934 25.02 -15.41 -6.53
CA ARG A 934 25.41 -16.14 -7.75
C ARG A 934 25.51 -15.23 -8.97
N GLU A 935 24.67 -14.20 -9.08
CA GLU A 935 24.61 -13.35 -10.27
C GLU A 935 25.87 -12.49 -10.38
N VAL A 936 26.39 -12.05 -9.23
CA VAL A 936 27.71 -11.39 -9.15
C VAL A 936 28.80 -12.31 -9.71
N ARG A 937 28.81 -13.59 -9.32
CA ARG A 937 29.83 -14.55 -9.78
C ARG A 937 29.69 -14.88 -11.26
N VAL A 938 28.46 -15.04 -11.76
CA VAL A 938 28.18 -15.21 -13.20
C VAL A 938 28.67 -14.01 -14.00
N ALA A 939 28.32 -12.79 -13.58
CA ALA A 939 28.71 -11.57 -14.28
C ALA A 939 30.23 -11.37 -14.26
N LEU A 940 30.91 -11.74 -13.16
CA LEU A 940 32.37 -11.74 -13.09
C LEU A 940 32.98 -12.67 -14.13
N CYS A 941 32.49 -13.91 -14.26
CA CYS A 941 32.98 -14.83 -15.28
C CYS A 941 32.79 -14.25 -16.70
N HIS A 942 31.66 -13.58 -16.98
CA HIS A 942 31.45 -12.92 -18.27
C HIS A 942 32.47 -11.83 -18.59
N VAL A 943 32.84 -11.01 -17.60
CA VAL A 943 33.90 -10.00 -17.78
C VAL A 943 35.22 -10.67 -18.17
N ILE A 944 35.61 -11.74 -17.47
CA ILE A 944 36.86 -12.45 -17.75
C ILE A 944 36.83 -13.08 -19.13
N ILE A 945 35.75 -13.80 -19.48
CA ILE A 945 35.58 -14.41 -20.81
C ILE A 945 35.75 -13.36 -21.91
N ASN A 946 35.10 -12.19 -21.79
CA ASN A 946 35.20 -11.16 -22.81
C ASN A 946 36.61 -10.53 -22.87
N LEU A 947 37.29 -10.38 -21.74
CA LEU A 947 38.67 -9.87 -21.70
C LEU A 947 39.70 -10.88 -22.24
N THR A 948 39.37 -12.17 -22.31
CA THR A 948 40.23 -13.23 -22.83
C THR A 948 39.75 -13.82 -24.15
N TYR A 949 38.68 -13.25 -24.71
CA TYR A 949 38.19 -13.63 -26.02
C TYR A 949 39.16 -13.14 -27.10
N LYS A 950 39.35 -13.96 -28.12
CA LYS A 950 40.21 -13.74 -29.27
C LYS A 950 39.35 -13.92 -30.52
N ASP A 951 39.13 -12.83 -31.27
CA ASP A 951 38.36 -12.88 -32.52
C ASP A 951 39.24 -13.40 -33.66
N ASP A 952 40.44 -12.81 -33.83
CA ASP A 952 41.40 -13.14 -34.90
C ASP A 952 42.82 -13.41 -34.38
N ASP A 953 43.64 -14.08 -35.19
CA ASP A 953 45.05 -14.39 -34.88
C ASP A 953 45.94 -13.13 -34.72
N SER A 954 45.55 -12.01 -35.33
CA SER A 954 46.23 -10.72 -35.17
C SER A 954 46.18 -10.19 -33.72
N GLU A 955 45.16 -10.58 -32.95
CA GLU A 955 44.98 -10.17 -31.55
C GLU A 955 45.60 -11.13 -30.53
N ALA A 956 46.21 -12.23 -30.98
CA ALA A 956 46.76 -13.28 -30.12
C ALA A 956 47.74 -12.72 -29.09
N GLN A 957 48.67 -11.86 -29.52
CA GLN A 957 49.68 -11.26 -28.64
C GLN A 957 49.04 -10.33 -27.60
N ALA A 958 48.05 -9.54 -28.01
CA ALA A 958 47.34 -8.64 -27.09
C ALA A 958 46.49 -9.43 -26.09
N CYS A 959 45.82 -10.49 -26.53
CA CYS A 959 45.09 -11.42 -25.67
C CYS A 959 46.02 -12.10 -24.64
N ALA A 960 47.19 -12.59 -25.07
CA ALA A 960 48.19 -13.20 -24.19
C ALA A 960 48.68 -12.23 -23.10
N LEU A 961 48.96 -10.97 -23.45
CA LEU A 961 49.35 -9.93 -22.49
C LEU A 961 48.24 -9.65 -21.47
N ARG A 962 46.99 -9.58 -21.92
CA ARG A 962 45.82 -9.40 -21.03
C ARG A 962 45.63 -10.57 -20.08
N ALA A 963 45.72 -11.81 -20.59
CA ALA A 963 45.64 -13.02 -19.77
C ALA A 963 46.77 -13.10 -18.74
N LEU A 964 47.98 -12.67 -19.09
CA LEU A 964 49.10 -12.57 -18.17
C LEU A 964 48.83 -11.59 -17.01
N GLU A 965 48.29 -10.40 -17.32
CA GLU A 965 47.91 -9.43 -16.28
C GLU A 965 46.78 -9.94 -15.38
N LEU A 966 45.76 -10.58 -15.95
CA LEU A 966 44.70 -11.23 -15.16
C LEU A 966 45.25 -12.31 -14.23
N ARG A 967 46.26 -13.08 -14.67
CA ARG A 967 46.95 -14.07 -13.83
C ARG A 967 47.73 -13.41 -12.70
N LYS A 968 48.46 -12.32 -12.96
CA LYS A 968 49.17 -11.55 -11.92
C LYS A 968 48.21 -11.01 -10.85
N LEU A 969 46.99 -10.65 -11.24
CA LEU A 969 45.93 -10.18 -10.34
C LEU A 969 45.19 -11.32 -9.61
N GLY A 970 45.53 -12.58 -9.89
CA GLY A 970 44.99 -13.75 -9.20
C GLY A 970 43.68 -14.30 -9.77
N PHE A 971 43.24 -13.87 -10.96
CA PHE A 971 41.99 -14.37 -11.54
C PHE A 971 42.03 -15.87 -11.89
N SER A 972 43.18 -16.41 -12.29
CA SER A 972 43.33 -17.85 -12.62
C SER A 972 42.91 -18.74 -11.44
N SER A 973 43.48 -18.50 -10.26
CA SER A 973 43.18 -19.28 -9.06
C SER A 973 41.74 -19.08 -8.58
N LYS A 974 41.18 -17.87 -8.75
CA LYS A 974 39.78 -17.58 -8.42
C LYS A 974 38.81 -18.33 -9.35
N MET A 975 39.04 -18.31 -10.66
CA MET A 975 38.19 -19.03 -11.61
C MET A 975 38.30 -20.55 -11.41
N GLU A 976 39.51 -21.09 -11.21
CA GLU A 976 39.72 -22.50 -10.86
C GLU A 976 38.96 -22.90 -9.58
N ALA A 977 38.98 -22.07 -8.54
CA ALA A 977 38.22 -22.33 -7.32
C ALA A 977 36.71 -22.40 -7.58
N LEU A 978 36.18 -21.52 -8.44
CA LEU A 978 34.76 -21.56 -8.84
C LEU A 978 34.41 -22.84 -9.60
N THR A 979 35.28 -23.32 -10.51
CA THR A 979 35.00 -24.56 -11.27
C THR A 979 34.78 -25.78 -10.38
N LYS A 980 35.50 -25.87 -9.26
CA LYS A 980 35.50 -27.04 -8.35
C LYS A 980 34.56 -26.87 -7.14
N GLY A 981 34.41 -25.64 -6.64
CA GLY A 981 33.81 -25.37 -5.33
C GLY A 981 32.45 -24.66 -5.34
N ASP A 982 31.95 -24.17 -6.47
CA ASP A 982 30.68 -23.45 -6.51
C ASP A 982 29.45 -24.38 -6.48
N GLY A 983 28.40 -23.95 -5.76
CA GLY A 983 27.14 -24.68 -5.67
C GLY A 983 26.22 -24.51 -6.87
N ASP A 984 26.44 -23.50 -7.72
CA ASP A 984 25.63 -23.21 -8.91
C ASP A 984 26.30 -23.73 -10.19
N LEU A 985 25.55 -24.46 -11.03
CA LEU A 985 26.07 -25.05 -12.26
C LEU A 985 26.46 -24.00 -13.30
N ASP A 986 25.70 -22.91 -13.40
CA ASP A 986 25.88 -21.86 -14.41
C ASP A 986 27.20 -21.11 -14.20
N VAL A 987 27.53 -20.88 -12.93
CA VAL A 987 28.82 -20.31 -12.49
C VAL A 987 29.97 -21.26 -12.84
N ARG A 988 29.84 -22.56 -12.54
CA ARG A 988 30.91 -23.54 -12.81
C ARG A 988 31.23 -23.65 -14.29
N GLU A 989 30.22 -23.73 -15.16
CA GLU A 989 30.45 -23.87 -16.60
C GLU A 989 31.12 -22.61 -17.19
N ARG A 990 30.67 -21.41 -16.81
CA ARG A 990 31.34 -20.18 -17.25
C ARG A 990 32.76 -20.04 -16.72
N ALA A 991 32.98 -20.41 -15.46
CA ALA A 991 34.32 -20.42 -14.88
C ALA A 991 35.26 -21.36 -15.66
N LYS A 992 34.79 -22.53 -16.10
CA LYS A 992 35.58 -23.45 -16.96
C LYS A 992 35.94 -22.79 -18.29
N THR A 993 34.99 -22.10 -18.92
CA THR A 993 35.26 -21.34 -20.16
C THR A 993 36.33 -20.28 -19.94
N ALA A 994 36.23 -19.51 -18.86
CA ALA A 994 37.21 -18.49 -18.50
C ALA A 994 38.61 -19.10 -18.28
N VAL A 995 38.71 -20.19 -17.52
CA VAL A 995 39.98 -20.90 -17.29
C VAL A 995 40.57 -21.40 -18.61
N TYR A 996 39.76 -22.06 -19.44
CA TYR A 996 40.19 -22.59 -20.73
C TYR A 996 40.77 -21.49 -21.65
N GLN A 997 40.10 -20.33 -21.75
CA GLN A 997 40.59 -19.21 -22.55
C GLN A 997 41.89 -18.63 -21.98
N MET A 998 42.01 -18.51 -20.66
CA MET A 998 43.25 -18.03 -20.02
C MET A 998 44.44 -18.99 -20.21
N GLU A 999 44.18 -20.30 -20.25
CA GLU A 999 45.19 -21.32 -20.56
C GLU A 999 45.59 -21.29 -22.03
N GLN A 1000 44.62 -21.20 -22.95
CA GLN A 1000 44.84 -21.08 -24.39
C GLN A 1000 45.69 -19.87 -24.74
N ALA A 1001 45.44 -18.71 -24.13
CA ALA A 1001 46.21 -17.48 -24.35
C ALA A 1001 47.66 -17.54 -23.80
N SER A 1002 48.08 -18.66 -23.22
CA SER A 1002 49.44 -18.87 -22.70
C SER A 1002 50.36 -19.65 -23.65
N TYR A 1003 49.79 -20.19 -24.73
CA TYR A 1003 50.48 -20.89 -25.82
C TYR A 1003 50.41 -20.02 -27.08
#